data_AF-A0A8H6FMA2-F1
#
_entry.id   AF-A0A8H6FMA2-F1
#
_cell.length_a   1.000
_cell.length_b   1.000
_cell.length_c   1.000
_cell.angle_alpha   90.00
_cell.angle_beta   90.00
_cell.angle_gamma   90.00
#
_symmetry.space_group_name_H-M   'P 1'
#
loop_
_entity.id
_entity.type
_entity.pdbx_description
1 polymer ?
#
loop_
_entity_poly.entity_id
_entity_poly.type
_entity_poly.pdbx_seq_one_letter_code
_entity_poly.pdbx_strand_id
1 'polypeptide(L)'
;MADPTTLAMQNRGPTVLAVVIAFLCLSTGFIILRLISRMGVVKRVSNDDYAIGIAWLVAFGFSFSICYGTSVGLGRHEANVAPHDRESLKKAEYAFSVLYNPALMATKTSICLFYLTLSKNHSVFRWSTIATLAVVNVAGLALTFLNILQCRPLGAAFDDPIKPMAKCIDIVTLYLSSAPVNIITDLAILFLPMPILTSMRLPRNEKIILIITFSFGAFVAVVDVVRIAYLESAALARLQNTSGSAASNAEYDYSWIASLSFMWSAVEVHVGIIVACVPGVKPLVTKVFPNLLGRIKHAGELTGNPFYGPGDAQWANLAPKTQSTSIAAPPHSPTSGTHLASSGGDSMGMLDFLTTPDTTPAMLQQTQAAAATVGTARPRTPSLTIFDFVNDSQAKSMVKLTNKQSYFPLALVTVLFFLWGFAYGLLQVLNQQFQTIVGTSAGQAVALHSAYYAAYFFAPLTFGRYIFKKWGFKATFITGLCIYGVGTLVFWPSAVLASFPAFLVSNFIIGLGIATLETAGNPFISLCGPPEYAEVRLNISQGVQAIGSVVSPILAKKVLFRNVLDAPSLIDVQWTYLGIALFDVCLALIFFYLPIPEASDDDLEEMAERRESVFRRRFAGLPVIHVTLIVGIFTQFCYVGGQESVATYFEQYVAYVKPNSDIGPFNYQAVGHSVFAVGRFITAVAGLLIKPRRILFLLFIGAIITSALAMSFSGYKGVAMIVLVLFFESGIFSLVFAISLRGLGKHSKTGSVFLTAATSGGAIIPAIMWPVVSNHSVRYAFCVVVAVFAFGALMPIYFSISPAAKKQVDPIQMRQNSILGGEMRPTTPNKANRIFSAVVRRKKTSSETTASDLPMCEHVEGEGAQSRCSCHANGREGECSCQRDESSHKAQWPG
;
A
#
# COMPACT_ATOMS: atom_id res chain seq x y z
N MET A 1 17.13 -37.35 -29.72
CA MET A 1 18.57 -37.19 -29.35
C MET A 1 19.21 -36.39 -30.45
N ALA A 2 19.88 -35.28 -30.11
CA ALA A 2 20.70 -34.55 -31.08
C ALA A 2 22.08 -35.21 -31.18
N ASP A 3 22.71 -35.11 -32.34
CA ASP A 3 24.04 -35.66 -32.60
C ASP A 3 25.09 -34.93 -31.73
N PRO A 4 25.92 -35.63 -30.92
CA PRO A 4 26.87 -34.98 -30.00
C PRO A 4 27.84 -34.02 -30.69
N THR A 5 28.15 -34.22 -31.97
CA THR A 5 28.96 -33.31 -32.77
C THR A 5 28.28 -31.95 -33.04
N THR A 6 26.94 -31.91 -33.08
CA THR A 6 26.16 -30.68 -33.29
C THR A 6 25.97 -29.86 -32.03
N LEU A 7 26.07 -30.47 -30.84
CA LEU A 7 26.16 -29.76 -29.56
C LEU A 7 27.54 -29.09 -29.43
N ALA A 8 28.61 -29.77 -29.85
CA ALA A 8 29.98 -29.25 -29.79
C ALA A 8 30.26 -28.01 -30.67
N MET A 9 29.39 -27.66 -31.62
CA MET A 9 29.57 -26.49 -32.51
C MET A 9 28.64 -25.30 -32.20
N GLN A 10 27.88 -25.33 -31.10
CA GLN A 10 27.01 -24.20 -30.77
C GLN A 10 27.81 -23.02 -30.19
N ASN A 11 27.60 -21.82 -30.77
CA ASN A 11 28.26 -20.58 -30.35
C ASN A 11 27.26 -19.41 -30.36
N ARG A 12 27.01 -18.81 -29.18
CA ARG A 12 26.12 -17.66 -28.98
C ARG A 12 26.82 -16.31 -29.13
N GLY A 13 28.16 -16.28 -29.11
CA GLY A 13 28.97 -15.06 -29.20
C GLY A 13 28.53 -14.07 -30.29
N PRO A 14 28.29 -14.50 -31.54
CA PRO A 14 27.81 -13.60 -32.60
C PRO A 14 26.45 -12.95 -32.32
N THR A 15 25.54 -13.66 -31.66
CA THR A 15 24.21 -13.14 -31.30
C THR A 15 24.32 -12.10 -30.19
N VAL A 16 25.12 -12.40 -29.15
CA VAL A 16 25.39 -11.47 -28.04
C VAL A 16 26.07 -10.20 -28.57
N LEU A 17 27.08 -10.34 -29.42
CA LEU A 17 27.80 -9.23 -30.05
C LEU A 17 26.86 -8.32 -30.86
N ALA A 18 26.00 -8.91 -31.71
CA ALA A 18 25.05 -8.16 -32.52
C ALA A 18 24.05 -7.36 -31.68
N VAL A 19 23.50 -7.96 -30.61
CA VAL A 19 22.57 -7.28 -29.70
C VAL A 19 23.26 -6.15 -28.95
N VAL A 20 24.44 -6.39 -28.36
CA VAL A 20 25.18 -5.37 -27.60
C VAL A 20 25.55 -4.17 -28.47
N ILE A 21 26.04 -4.40 -29.70
CA ILE A 21 26.39 -3.31 -30.63
C ILE A 21 25.13 -2.52 -31.05
N ALA A 22 24.03 -3.20 -31.38
CA ALA A 22 22.79 -2.53 -31.79
C ALA A 22 22.24 -1.59 -30.69
N PHE A 23 22.20 -2.05 -29.44
CA PHE A 23 21.75 -1.24 -28.31
C PHE A 23 22.73 -0.12 -27.96
N LEU A 24 24.05 -0.34 -28.07
CA LEU A 24 25.07 0.69 -27.88
C LEU A 24 24.96 1.82 -28.92
N CYS A 25 24.77 1.48 -30.20
CA CYS A 25 24.55 2.47 -31.25
C CYS A 25 23.26 3.26 -31.01
N LEU A 26 22.17 2.59 -30.61
CA LEU A 26 20.88 3.21 -30.34
C LEU A 26 20.97 4.19 -29.15
N SER A 27 21.53 3.77 -28.01
CA SER A 27 21.65 4.61 -26.82
C SER A 27 22.54 5.83 -27.06
N THR A 28 23.66 5.65 -27.78
CA THR A 28 24.55 6.74 -28.22
C THR A 28 23.79 7.77 -29.08
N GLY A 29 22.95 7.32 -30.02
CA GLY A 29 22.11 8.21 -30.83
C GLY A 29 21.13 9.04 -30.00
N PHE A 30 20.47 8.44 -29.01
CA PHE A 30 19.56 9.15 -28.09
C PHE A 30 20.27 10.17 -27.20
N ILE A 31 21.50 9.91 -26.77
CA ILE A 31 22.32 10.87 -26.00
C ILE A 31 22.72 12.06 -26.87
N ILE A 32 23.23 11.81 -28.07
CA ILE A 32 23.58 12.89 -29.02
C ILE A 32 22.36 13.78 -29.28
N LEU A 33 21.19 13.16 -29.51
CA LEU A 33 19.93 13.88 -29.71
C LEU A 33 19.51 14.72 -28.48
N ARG A 34 19.71 14.20 -27.26
CA ARG A 34 19.49 14.94 -26.01
C ARG A 34 20.44 16.13 -25.89
N LEU A 35 21.74 15.93 -26.13
CA LEU A 35 22.74 17.00 -26.04
C LEU A 35 22.46 18.12 -27.06
N ILE A 36 22.11 17.78 -28.31
CA ILE A 36 21.69 18.75 -29.33
C ILE A 36 20.43 19.53 -28.87
N SER A 37 19.43 18.84 -28.31
CA SER A 37 18.23 19.47 -27.75
C SER A 37 18.57 20.47 -26.63
N ARG A 38 19.40 20.07 -25.66
CA ARG A 38 19.77 20.88 -24.49
C ARG A 38 20.70 22.04 -24.82
N MET A 39 21.81 21.77 -25.50
CA MET A 39 22.86 22.75 -25.81
C MET A 39 22.46 23.64 -26.99
N GLY A 40 21.89 23.07 -28.05
CA GLY A 40 21.58 23.79 -29.29
C GLY A 40 20.22 24.50 -29.26
N VAL A 41 19.15 23.82 -28.83
CA VAL A 41 17.78 24.38 -28.88
C VAL A 41 17.42 25.16 -27.62
N VAL A 42 17.66 24.57 -26.44
CA VAL A 42 17.29 25.17 -25.15
C VAL A 42 18.39 26.11 -24.60
N LYS A 43 19.63 25.96 -25.09
CA LYS A 43 20.84 26.69 -24.63
C LYS A 43 21.04 26.63 -23.10
N ARG A 44 20.63 25.53 -22.46
CA ARG A 44 20.78 25.31 -21.02
C ARG A 44 21.09 23.85 -20.76
N VAL A 45 22.24 23.61 -20.12
CA VAL A 45 22.67 22.30 -19.63
C VAL A 45 22.31 22.21 -18.15
N SER A 46 21.81 21.05 -17.70
CA SER A 46 21.52 20.78 -16.29
C SER A 46 22.26 19.54 -15.77
N ASN A 47 22.31 19.35 -14.45
CA ASN A 47 23.15 18.32 -13.82
C ASN A 47 22.82 16.88 -14.26
N ASP A 48 21.59 16.63 -14.69
CA ASP A 48 21.16 15.37 -15.31
C ASP A 48 21.87 15.07 -16.64
N ASP A 49 22.22 16.11 -17.42
CA ASP A 49 22.90 15.96 -18.73
C ASP A 49 24.37 15.58 -18.56
N TYR A 50 25.04 16.06 -17.50
CA TYR A 50 26.39 15.60 -17.13
C TYR A 50 26.36 14.17 -16.59
N ALA A 51 25.38 13.84 -15.74
CA ALA A 51 25.23 12.51 -15.16
C ALA A 51 24.99 11.42 -16.23
N ILE A 52 24.18 11.69 -17.27
CA ILE A 52 23.95 10.72 -18.36
C ILE A 52 25.17 10.56 -19.27
N GLY A 53 25.98 11.61 -19.45
CA GLY A 53 27.26 11.51 -20.18
C GLY A 53 28.26 10.60 -19.45
N ILE A 54 28.36 10.71 -18.12
CA ILE A 54 29.18 9.81 -17.29
C ILE A 54 28.62 8.38 -17.36
N ALA A 55 27.30 8.19 -17.24
CA ALA A 55 26.66 6.89 -17.33
C ALA A 55 26.97 6.17 -18.66
N TRP A 56 26.92 6.90 -19.78
CA TRP A 56 27.27 6.37 -21.09
C TRP A 56 28.73 5.98 -21.23
N LEU A 57 29.66 6.77 -20.70
CA LEU A 57 31.09 6.46 -20.74
C LEU A 57 31.40 5.14 -20.00
N VAL A 58 30.76 4.92 -18.85
CA VAL A 58 30.84 3.65 -18.11
C VAL A 58 30.15 2.51 -18.88
N ALA A 59 28.96 2.75 -19.43
CA ALA A 59 28.22 1.76 -20.24
C ALA A 59 28.96 1.36 -21.53
N PHE A 60 29.74 2.26 -22.12
CA PHE A 60 30.62 1.97 -23.26
C PHE A 60 31.74 1.01 -22.85
N GLY A 61 32.45 1.28 -21.73
CA GLY A 61 33.48 0.38 -21.20
C GLY A 61 32.92 -1.00 -20.85
N PHE A 62 31.75 -1.03 -20.20
CA PHE A 62 31.00 -2.26 -19.91
C PHE A 62 30.66 -3.04 -21.20
N SER A 63 30.17 -2.37 -22.25
CA SER A 63 29.82 -3.00 -23.53
C SER A 63 31.06 -3.54 -24.25
N PHE A 64 32.16 -2.78 -24.21
CA PHE A 64 33.45 -3.18 -24.77
C PHE A 64 33.98 -4.45 -24.09
N SER A 65 33.85 -4.59 -22.76
CA SER A 65 34.22 -5.82 -22.04
C SER A 65 33.44 -7.05 -22.54
N ILE A 66 32.14 -6.92 -22.83
CA ILE A 66 31.35 -8.02 -23.41
C ILE A 66 31.82 -8.35 -24.82
N CYS A 67 31.99 -7.35 -25.69
CA CYS A 67 32.47 -7.54 -27.06
C CYS A 67 33.84 -8.25 -27.07
N TYR A 68 34.78 -7.81 -26.24
CA TYR A 68 36.07 -8.48 -26.08
C TYR A 68 35.89 -9.91 -25.56
N GLY A 69 35.05 -10.14 -24.54
CA GLY A 69 34.67 -11.47 -24.06
C GLY A 69 34.21 -12.41 -25.17
N THR A 70 33.33 -11.96 -26.08
CA THR A 70 32.85 -12.80 -27.20
C THR A 70 33.95 -13.19 -28.20
N SER A 71 35.03 -12.39 -28.30
CA SER A 71 36.18 -12.73 -29.13
C SER A 71 37.05 -13.84 -28.51
N VAL A 72 37.21 -13.83 -27.17
CA VAL A 72 38.04 -14.79 -26.41
C VAL A 72 37.30 -16.02 -25.88
N GLY A 73 36.01 -16.19 -26.22
CA GLY A 73 35.27 -17.44 -25.96
C GLY A 73 33.96 -17.32 -25.19
N LEU A 74 33.51 -16.11 -24.81
CA LEU A 74 32.20 -15.91 -24.17
C LEU A 74 31.07 -16.40 -25.10
N GLY A 75 30.19 -17.27 -24.59
CA GLY A 75 29.11 -17.85 -25.36
C GLY A 75 29.50 -19.07 -26.20
N ARG A 76 30.68 -19.66 -25.93
CA ARG A 76 31.01 -21.05 -26.30
C ARG A 76 30.85 -21.95 -25.08
N HIS A 77 30.68 -23.26 -25.32
CA HIS A 77 30.79 -24.28 -24.27
C HIS A 77 32.20 -24.30 -23.67
N GLU A 78 32.35 -24.61 -22.39
CA GLU A 78 33.62 -24.45 -21.64
C GLU A 78 34.72 -25.40 -22.15
N ALA A 79 34.30 -26.59 -22.63
CA ALA A 79 35.08 -27.56 -23.39
C ALA A 79 35.80 -26.97 -24.61
N ASN A 80 35.16 -25.98 -25.24
CA ASN A 80 35.54 -25.40 -26.52
C ASN A 80 36.29 -24.06 -26.37
N VAL A 81 36.62 -23.66 -25.14
CA VAL A 81 37.44 -22.47 -24.86
C VAL A 81 38.91 -22.89 -24.75
N ALA A 82 39.74 -22.36 -25.66
CA ALA A 82 41.17 -22.64 -25.69
C ALA A 82 41.83 -22.31 -24.33
N PRO A 83 42.72 -23.16 -23.78
CA PRO A 83 43.29 -22.94 -22.45
C PRO A 83 43.98 -21.58 -22.25
N HIS A 84 44.61 -21.06 -23.30
CA HIS A 84 45.25 -19.74 -23.32
C HIS A 84 44.25 -18.57 -23.13
N ASP A 85 43.02 -18.71 -23.63
CA ASP A 85 42.06 -17.61 -23.67
C ASP A 85 41.21 -17.52 -22.39
N ARG A 86 41.27 -18.55 -21.51
CA ARG A 86 40.52 -18.63 -20.25
C ARG A 86 40.85 -17.50 -19.27
N GLU A 87 42.12 -17.12 -19.15
CA GLU A 87 42.55 -16.00 -18.31
C GLU A 87 42.02 -14.65 -18.85
N SER A 88 42.06 -14.47 -20.17
CA SER A 88 41.52 -13.29 -20.85
C SER A 88 40.00 -13.20 -20.72
N LEU A 89 39.30 -14.33 -20.80
CA LEU A 89 37.85 -14.42 -20.58
C LEU A 89 37.49 -14.04 -19.15
N LYS A 90 38.14 -14.62 -18.13
CA LYS A 90 37.93 -14.27 -16.70
C LYS A 90 38.18 -12.77 -16.43
N LYS A 91 39.21 -12.17 -17.03
CA LYS A 91 39.47 -10.72 -16.93
C LYS A 91 38.33 -9.88 -17.55
N ALA A 92 37.78 -10.32 -18.69
CA ALA A 92 36.64 -9.66 -19.33
C ALA A 92 35.35 -9.77 -18.49
N GLU A 93 35.08 -10.95 -17.92
CA GLU A 93 33.95 -11.20 -17.01
C GLU A 93 34.04 -10.36 -15.73
N TYR A 94 35.23 -10.24 -15.12
CA TYR A 94 35.46 -9.39 -13.96
C TYR A 94 35.25 -7.90 -14.29
N ALA A 95 35.79 -7.42 -15.42
CA ALA A 95 35.59 -6.04 -15.87
C ALA A 95 34.10 -5.71 -16.10
N PHE A 96 33.36 -6.63 -16.72
CA PHE A 96 31.90 -6.54 -16.86
C PHE A 96 31.21 -6.41 -15.49
N SER A 97 31.54 -7.29 -14.54
CA SER A 97 30.89 -7.32 -13.21
C SER A 97 31.11 -6.04 -12.40
N VAL A 98 32.31 -5.47 -12.50
CA VAL A 98 32.67 -4.21 -11.82
C VAL A 98 32.02 -2.99 -12.48
N LEU A 99 31.91 -2.93 -13.81
CA LEU A 99 31.37 -1.76 -14.53
C LEU A 99 29.84 -1.72 -14.60
N TYR A 100 29.18 -2.88 -14.48
CA TYR A 100 27.73 -3.04 -14.54
C TYR A 100 26.96 -2.18 -13.51
N ASN A 101 27.26 -2.33 -12.21
CA ASN A 101 26.55 -1.61 -11.14
C ASN A 101 26.74 -0.08 -11.21
N PRO A 102 27.96 0.46 -11.46
CA PRO A 102 28.17 1.89 -11.71
C PRO A 102 27.40 2.46 -12.90
N ALA A 103 27.26 1.70 -14.00
CA ALA A 103 26.51 2.16 -15.18
C ALA A 103 25.03 2.37 -14.86
N LEU A 104 24.40 1.43 -14.15
CA LEU A 104 23.02 1.58 -13.67
C LEU A 104 22.87 2.71 -12.65
N MET A 105 23.76 2.78 -11.67
CA MET A 105 23.75 3.82 -10.63
C MET A 105 23.79 5.22 -11.24
N ALA A 106 24.68 5.45 -12.22
CA ALA A 106 24.80 6.72 -12.93
C ALA A 106 23.56 7.04 -13.79
N THR A 107 23.01 6.02 -14.47
CA THR A 107 21.78 6.16 -15.28
C THR A 107 20.58 6.56 -14.40
N LYS A 108 20.34 5.83 -13.32
CA LYS A 108 19.29 6.10 -12.32
C LYS A 108 19.48 7.48 -11.67
N THR A 109 20.71 7.87 -11.40
CA THR A 109 21.07 9.20 -10.87
C THR A 109 20.68 10.33 -11.82
N SER A 110 20.90 10.20 -13.14
CA SER A 110 20.46 11.20 -14.12
C SER A 110 18.93 11.39 -14.10
N ILE A 111 18.16 10.30 -14.03
CA ILE A 111 16.69 10.35 -13.97
C ILE A 111 16.22 11.09 -12.69
N CYS A 112 16.80 10.77 -11.54
CA CYS A 112 16.49 11.46 -10.28
C CYS A 112 16.85 12.96 -10.31
N LEU A 113 17.98 13.35 -10.92
CA LEU A 113 18.36 14.76 -11.09
C LEU A 113 17.39 15.51 -12.02
N PHE A 114 16.87 14.85 -13.06
CA PHE A 114 15.82 15.39 -13.90
C PHE A 114 14.51 15.62 -13.12
N TYR A 115 14.08 14.66 -12.29
CA TYR A 115 12.90 14.81 -11.42
C TYR A 115 13.07 15.90 -10.34
N LEU A 116 14.27 16.08 -9.78
CA LEU A 116 14.57 17.21 -8.87
C LEU A 116 14.44 18.57 -9.57
N THR A 117 14.74 18.63 -10.88
CA THR A 117 14.59 19.84 -11.68
C THR A 117 13.11 20.17 -11.96
N LEU A 118 12.27 19.14 -12.13
CA LEU A 118 10.81 19.27 -12.33
C LEU A 118 10.07 19.68 -11.04
N SER A 119 10.53 19.25 -9.88
CA SER A 119 9.76 19.29 -8.62
C SER A 119 9.88 20.55 -7.77
N LYS A 120 10.36 21.66 -8.34
CA LYS A 120 10.69 22.88 -7.58
C LYS A 120 9.55 23.43 -6.72
N ASN A 121 8.29 23.25 -7.15
CA ASN A 121 7.10 23.72 -6.42
C ASN A 121 6.47 22.68 -5.46
N HIS A 122 6.92 21.41 -5.46
CA HIS A 122 6.33 20.34 -4.63
C HIS A 122 7.36 19.77 -3.65
N SER A 123 7.34 20.29 -2.42
CA SER A 123 8.28 19.91 -1.35
C SER A 123 8.31 18.42 -1.04
N VAL A 124 7.14 17.76 -0.93
CA VAL A 124 7.03 16.32 -0.64
C VAL A 124 7.73 15.47 -1.69
N PHE A 125 7.44 15.75 -2.97
CA PHE A 125 8.04 15.04 -4.10
C PHE A 125 9.56 15.26 -4.15
N ARG A 126 10.02 16.48 -3.90
CA ARG A 126 11.44 16.80 -3.85
C ARG A 126 12.16 15.99 -2.78
N TRP A 127 11.62 15.93 -1.56
CA TRP A 127 12.19 15.09 -0.48
C TRP A 127 12.18 13.60 -0.83
N SER A 128 11.10 13.09 -1.43
CA SER A 128 11.04 11.72 -1.93
C SER A 128 12.13 11.44 -2.97
N THR A 129 12.37 12.38 -3.88
CA THR A 129 13.37 12.22 -4.95
C THR A 129 14.79 12.27 -4.40
N ILE A 130 15.06 13.11 -3.40
CA ILE A 130 16.35 13.14 -2.68
C ILE A 130 16.59 11.80 -1.97
N ALA A 131 15.56 11.23 -1.33
CA ALA A 131 15.66 9.93 -0.67
C ALA A 131 15.97 8.80 -1.66
N THR A 132 15.25 8.72 -2.78
CA THR A 132 15.52 7.73 -3.85
C THR A 132 16.93 7.90 -4.42
N LEU A 133 17.36 9.13 -4.69
CA LEU A 133 18.71 9.45 -5.18
C LEU A 133 19.80 8.96 -4.21
N ALA A 134 19.61 9.18 -2.91
CA ALA A 134 20.54 8.72 -1.88
C ALA A 134 20.60 7.18 -1.83
N VAL A 135 19.46 6.50 -1.84
CA VAL A 135 19.39 5.02 -1.86
C VAL A 135 20.11 4.45 -3.08
N VAL A 136 19.84 4.97 -4.28
CA VAL A 136 20.49 4.55 -5.54
C VAL A 136 22.02 4.66 -5.44
N ASN A 137 22.54 5.79 -4.95
CA ASN A 137 23.99 6.00 -4.90
C ASN A 137 24.66 5.19 -3.78
N VAL A 138 24.09 5.15 -2.57
CA VAL A 138 24.66 4.38 -1.45
C VAL A 138 24.66 2.89 -1.76
N ALA A 139 23.56 2.35 -2.29
CA ALA A 139 23.47 0.93 -2.62
C ALA A 139 24.32 0.57 -3.86
N GLY A 140 24.32 1.41 -4.90
CA GLY A 140 25.17 1.23 -6.08
C GLY A 140 26.66 1.24 -5.74
N LEU A 141 27.12 2.17 -4.88
CA LEU A 141 28.49 2.19 -4.38
C LEU A 141 28.81 0.93 -3.56
N ALA A 142 27.94 0.53 -2.62
CA ALA A 142 28.16 -0.66 -1.81
C ALA A 142 28.26 -1.94 -2.66
N LEU A 143 27.37 -2.13 -3.64
CA LEU A 143 27.41 -3.25 -4.59
C LEU A 143 28.66 -3.22 -5.48
N THR A 144 29.12 -2.02 -5.87
CA THR A 144 30.37 -1.86 -6.63
C THR A 144 31.58 -2.27 -5.79
N PHE A 145 31.66 -1.84 -4.52
CA PHE A 145 32.72 -2.27 -3.60
C PHE A 145 32.69 -3.78 -3.35
N LEU A 146 31.51 -4.40 -3.25
CA LEU A 146 31.39 -5.86 -3.12
C LEU A 146 31.91 -6.60 -4.37
N ASN A 147 31.64 -6.10 -5.59
CA ASN A 147 32.20 -6.66 -6.83
C ASN A 147 33.72 -6.51 -6.89
N ILE A 148 34.26 -5.34 -6.57
CA ILE A 148 35.71 -5.11 -6.55
C ILE A 148 36.39 -6.01 -5.52
N LEU A 149 35.81 -6.15 -4.33
CA LEU A 149 36.37 -6.92 -3.22
C LEU A 149 35.90 -8.39 -3.18
N GLN A 150 35.44 -8.94 -4.32
CA GLN A 150 34.83 -10.28 -4.38
C GLN A 150 35.74 -11.44 -3.93
N CYS A 151 37.06 -11.26 -4.02
CA CYS A 151 38.07 -12.23 -3.60
C CYS A 151 39.07 -11.61 -2.61
N ARG A 152 39.51 -12.40 -1.63
CA ARG A 152 40.65 -12.10 -0.75
C ARG A 152 41.76 -13.14 -0.98
N PRO A 153 42.93 -12.76 -1.53
CA PRO A 153 43.30 -11.45 -2.08
C PRO A 153 42.64 -11.16 -3.45
N LEU A 154 42.61 -9.89 -3.86
CA LEU A 154 41.93 -9.42 -5.07
C LEU A 154 42.41 -10.11 -6.36
N GLY A 155 43.70 -10.44 -6.46
CA GLY A 155 44.28 -11.11 -7.63
C GLY A 155 43.65 -12.47 -7.95
N ALA A 156 43.12 -13.17 -6.94
CA ALA A 156 42.48 -14.46 -7.12
C ALA A 156 41.15 -14.40 -7.91
N ALA A 157 40.62 -13.20 -8.17
CA ALA A 157 39.43 -12.99 -9.00
C ALA A 157 39.63 -13.35 -10.48
N PHE A 158 40.88 -13.34 -10.97
CA PHE A 158 41.23 -13.54 -12.37
C PHE A 158 42.33 -14.58 -12.61
N ASP A 159 42.80 -15.26 -11.55
CA ASP A 159 43.73 -16.38 -11.65
C ASP A 159 43.02 -17.65 -12.19
N ASP A 160 43.75 -18.48 -12.95
CA ASP A 160 43.32 -19.83 -13.34
C ASP A 160 44.50 -20.82 -13.25
N PRO A 161 44.46 -21.87 -12.40
CA PRO A 161 43.43 -22.18 -11.40
C PRO A 161 43.47 -21.23 -10.18
N ILE A 162 42.37 -21.17 -9.43
CA ILE A 162 42.26 -20.36 -8.21
C ILE A 162 43.24 -20.87 -7.14
N LYS A 163 44.02 -19.98 -6.53
CA LYS A 163 44.98 -20.30 -5.47
C LYS A 163 44.25 -20.88 -4.24
N PRO A 164 44.69 -22.02 -3.65
CA PRO A 164 43.91 -22.79 -2.66
C PRO A 164 43.66 -22.09 -1.31
N MET A 165 44.33 -20.98 -1.02
CA MET A 165 44.07 -20.16 0.19
C MET A 165 43.17 -18.93 -0.08
N ALA A 166 42.74 -18.70 -1.32
CA ALA A 166 41.87 -17.57 -1.64
C ALA A 166 40.42 -17.86 -1.23
N LYS A 167 39.78 -16.91 -0.56
CA LYS A 167 38.32 -16.93 -0.34
C LYS A 167 37.66 -15.95 -1.29
N CYS A 168 36.83 -16.48 -2.18
CA CYS A 168 36.00 -15.71 -3.11
C CYS A 168 34.52 -15.91 -2.78
N ILE A 169 33.73 -14.85 -2.96
CA ILE A 169 32.26 -14.92 -2.97
C ILE A 169 31.85 -15.43 -4.36
N ASP A 170 30.90 -16.36 -4.43
CA ASP A 170 30.40 -16.79 -5.74
C ASP A 170 29.67 -15.65 -6.46
N ILE A 171 29.97 -15.53 -7.75
CA ILE A 171 29.47 -14.47 -8.60
C ILE A 171 27.94 -14.48 -8.71
N VAL A 172 27.29 -15.66 -8.68
CA VAL A 172 25.82 -15.76 -8.71
C VAL A 172 25.22 -15.26 -7.40
N THR A 173 25.80 -15.63 -6.26
CA THR A 173 25.41 -15.08 -4.93
C THR A 173 25.47 -13.55 -4.93
N LEU A 174 26.53 -12.98 -5.52
CA LEU A 174 26.69 -11.54 -5.62
C LEU A 174 25.61 -10.90 -6.51
N TYR A 175 25.38 -11.42 -7.71
CA TYR A 175 24.32 -10.94 -8.61
C TYR A 175 22.92 -11.08 -8.01
N LEU A 176 22.57 -12.23 -7.45
CA LEU A 176 21.28 -12.46 -6.78
C LEU A 176 21.06 -11.51 -5.59
N SER A 177 22.13 -11.13 -4.88
CA SER A 177 22.03 -10.10 -3.82
C SER A 177 21.80 -8.68 -4.36
N SER A 178 22.27 -8.38 -5.58
CA SER A 178 22.13 -7.07 -6.23
C SER A 178 20.78 -6.87 -6.92
N ALA A 179 20.18 -7.94 -7.44
CA ALA A 179 18.97 -7.91 -8.26
C ALA A 179 17.76 -7.22 -7.55
N PRO A 180 17.43 -7.55 -6.30
CA PRO A 180 16.30 -6.93 -5.59
C PRO A 180 16.51 -5.44 -5.34
N VAL A 181 17.75 -4.99 -5.11
CA VAL A 181 18.09 -3.56 -4.99
C VAL A 181 17.84 -2.83 -6.31
N ASN A 182 18.18 -3.44 -7.44
CA ASN A 182 17.89 -2.88 -8.75
C ASN A 182 16.37 -2.78 -8.97
N ILE A 183 15.62 -3.88 -8.80
CA ILE A 183 14.15 -3.89 -8.93
C ILE A 183 13.47 -2.85 -8.02
N ILE A 184 13.86 -2.74 -6.74
CA ILE A 184 13.33 -1.71 -5.82
C ILE A 184 13.58 -0.30 -6.37
N THR A 185 14.78 -0.02 -6.86
CA THR A 185 15.14 1.33 -7.32
C THR A 185 14.47 1.69 -8.64
N ASP A 186 14.28 0.74 -9.56
CA ASP A 186 13.56 0.97 -10.81
C ASP A 186 12.06 1.17 -10.60
N LEU A 187 11.43 0.36 -9.75
CA LEU A 187 10.04 0.56 -9.35
C LEU A 187 9.85 1.90 -8.63
N ALA A 188 10.77 2.30 -7.74
CA ALA A 188 10.72 3.60 -7.09
C ALA A 188 10.81 4.76 -8.10
N ILE A 189 11.76 4.70 -9.05
CA ILE A 189 11.92 5.72 -10.10
C ILE A 189 10.72 5.77 -11.05
N LEU A 190 10.07 4.63 -11.29
CA LEU A 190 8.85 4.55 -12.08
C LEU A 190 7.67 5.20 -11.35
N PHE A 191 7.41 4.88 -10.07
CA PHE A 191 6.23 5.39 -9.37
C PHE A 191 6.34 6.84 -8.90
N LEU A 192 7.55 7.30 -8.57
CA LEU A 192 7.78 8.65 -8.04
C LEU A 192 7.12 9.79 -8.86
N PRO A 193 7.24 9.85 -10.22
CA PRO A 193 6.59 10.89 -11.02
C PRO A 193 5.05 10.78 -11.06
N MET A 194 4.47 9.59 -10.87
CA MET A 194 3.06 9.29 -11.17
C MET A 194 2.05 10.21 -10.44
N PRO A 195 2.18 10.52 -9.13
CA PRO A 195 1.20 11.35 -8.41
C PRO A 195 1.07 12.79 -8.90
N ILE A 196 2.15 13.40 -9.37
CA ILE A 196 2.13 14.75 -9.95
C ILE A 196 1.45 14.74 -11.34
N LEU A 197 1.64 13.66 -12.09
CA LEU A 197 1.22 13.60 -13.49
C LEU A 197 -0.24 13.18 -13.66
N THR A 198 -0.82 12.49 -12.68
CA THR A 198 -2.26 12.17 -12.65
C THR A 198 -3.11 13.29 -12.05
N SER A 199 -2.50 14.21 -11.29
CA SER A 199 -3.21 15.37 -10.69
C SER A 199 -3.29 16.59 -11.61
N MET A 200 -2.44 16.67 -12.65
CA MET A 200 -2.54 17.70 -13.69
C MET A 200 -3.33 17.21 -14.90
N ARG A 201 -4.26 18.05 -15.41
CA ARG A 201 -5.00 17.80 -16.67
C ARG A 201 -4.10 18.06 -17.89
N LEU A 202 -3.10 17.20 -18.07
CA LEU A 202 -2.13 17.31 -19.17
C LEU A 202 -2.80 17.13 -20.55
N PRO A 203 -2.42 17.94 -21.57
CA PRO A 203 -2.90 17.75 -22.93
C PRO A 203 -2.46 16.38 -23.48
N ARG A 204 -3.30 15.76 -24.31
CA ARG A 204 -3.16 14.35 -24.75
C ARG A 204 -1.75 13.99 -25.24
N ASN A 205 -1.07 14.89 -25.96
CA ASN A 205 0.26 14.66 -26.50
C ASN A 205 1.34 14.49 -25.42
N GLU A 206 1.24 15.22 -24.31
CA GLU A 206 2.17 15.11 -23.18
C GLU A 206 1.90 13.84 -22.37
N LYS A 207 0.62 13.46 -22.25
CA LYS A 207 0.21 12.19 -21.65
C LYS A 207 0.70 10.97 -22.45
N ILE A 208 0.80 11.07 -23.78
CA ILE A 208 1.34 10.00 -24.63
C ILE A 208 2.85 9.80 -24.41
N ILE A 209 3.65 10.88 -24.47
CA ILE A 209 5.11 10.81 -24.20
C ILE A 209 5.35 10.20 -22.82
N LEU A 210 4.53 10.60 -21.86
CA LEU A 210 4.59 10.09 -20.50
C LEU A 210 4.32 8.59 -20.43
N ILE A 211 3.18 8.12 -20.96
CA ILE A 211 2.85 6.69 -21.01
C ILE A 211 3.99 5.89 -21.66
N ILE A 212 4.59 6.40 -22.74
CA ILE A 212 5.74 5.77 -23.40
C ILE A 212 6.93 5.64 -22.43
N THR A 213 7.32 6.71 -21.72
CA THR A 213 8.41 6.64 -20.73
C THR A 213 8.13 5.67 -19.59
N PHE A 214 6.88 5.57 -19.12
CA PHE A 214 6.47 4.59 -18.11
C PHE A 214 6.50 3.15 -18.65
N SER A 215 6.04 2.92 -19.87
CA SER A 215 6.07 1.59 -20.51
C SER A 215 7.48 1.08 -20.69
N PHE A 216 8.44 1.93 -21.08
CA PHE A 216 9.85 1.53 -21.14
C PHE A 216 10.45 1.31 -19.74
N GLY A 217 10.10 2.10 -18.73
CA GLY A 217 10.52 1.83 -17.35
C GLY A 217 10.00 0.49 -16.82
N ALA A 218 8.74 0.14 -17.12
CA ALA A 218 8.17 -1.16 -16.78
C ALA A 218 8.85 -2.31 -17.54
N PHE A 219 9.25 -2.07 -18.80
CA PHE A 219 10.00 -3.04 -19.60
C PHE A 219 11.39 -3.31 -19.02
N VAL A 220 12.11 -2.29 -18.52
CA VAL A 220 13.41 -2.50 -17.82
C VAL A 220 13.23 -3.42 -16.61
N ALA A 221 12.24 -3.16 -15.75
CA ALA A 221 11.96 -4.03 -14.61
C ALA A 221 11.58 -5.47 -15.01
N VAL A 222 10.95 -5.68 -16.18
CA VAL A 222 10.70 -7.04 -16.71
C VAL A 222 11.98 -7.70 -17.21
N VAL A 223 12.88 -6.95 -17.86
CA VAL A 223 14.20 -7.45 -18.31
C VAL A 223 15.05 -7.91 -17.12
N ASP A 224 14.98 -7.23 -15.98
CA ASP A 224 15.66 -7.65 -14.75
C ASP A 224 15.20 -9.02 -14.27
N VAL A 225 13.88 -9.21 -14.20
CA VAL A 225 13.27 -10.48 -13.80
C VAL A 225 13.66 -11.61 -14.76
N VAL A 226 13.62 -11.35 -16.07
CA VAL A 226 14.04 -12.33 -17.09
C VAL A 226 15.50 -12.72 -16.94
N ARG A 227 16.40 -11.75 -16.71
CA ARG A 227 17.83 -12.00 -16.47
C ARG A 227 18.07 -12.86 -15.25
N ILE A 228 17.37 -12.60 -14.15
CA ILE A 228 17.51 -13.37 -12.90
C ILE A 228 17.18 -14.84 -13.14
N ALA A 229 16.08 -15.15 -13.83
CA ALA A 229 15.68 -16.52 -14.18
C ALA A 229 16.77 -17.28 -14.96
N TYR A 230 17.44 -16.62 -15.92
CA TYR A 230 18.53 -17.25 -16.65
C TYR A 230 19.78 -17.45 -15.78
N LEU A 231 20.17 -16.46 -14.97
CA LEU A 231 21.34 -16.57 -14.10
C LEU A 231 21.18 -17.67 -13.04
N GLU A 232 19.98 -17.83 -12.52
CA GLU A 232 19.61 -18.82 -11.50
C GLU A 232 19.51 -20.23 -12.08
N SER A 233 19.06 -20.39 -13.33
CA SER A 233 19.15 -21.66 -14.04
C SER A 233 20.60 -22.18 -14.17
N ALA A 234 21.57 -21.27 -14.26
CA ALA A 234 23.01 -21.60 -14.20
C ALA A 234 23.43 -22.07 -12.80
N ALA A 235 22.94 -21.40 -11.75
CA ALA A 235 23.25 -21.74 -10.36
C ALA A 235 22.71 -23.13 -9.95
N LEU A 236 21.50 -23.47 -10.41
CA LEU A 236 20.90 -24.78 -10.18
C LEU A 236 21.74 -25.93 -10.75
N ALA A 237 22.25 -25.75 -11.97
CA ALA A 237 23.12 -26.73 -12.62
C ALA A 237 24.43 -26.98 -11.83
N ARG A 238 24.99 -25.96 -11.16
CA ARG A 238 26.16 -26.14 -10.26
C ARG A 238 25.84 -27.04 -9.07
N LEU A 239 24.71 -26.78 -8.40
CA LEU A 239 24.38 -27.45 -7.14
C LEU A 239 24.06 -28.94 -7.36
N GLN A 240 23.30 -29.27 -8.41
CA GLN A 240 22.96 -30.66 -8.73
C GLN A 240 24.21 -31.52 -9.00
N ASN A 241 25.20 -30.97 -9.71
CA ASN A 241 26.45 -31.67 -9.99
C ASN A 241 27.35 -31.86 -8.75
N THR A 242 27.13 -31.11 -7.65
CA THR A 242 27.90 -31.23 -6.42
C THR A 242 27.34 -32.28 -5.45
N SER A 243 26.04 -32.61 -5.56
CA SER A 243 25.35 -33.55 -4.67
C SER A 243 25.26 -34.99 -5.19
N GLY A 244 25.57 -35.24 -6.47
CA GLY A 244 25.51 -36.56 -7.08
C GLY A 244 26.78 -37.40 -6.87
N SER A 245 26.69 -38.47 -6.09
CA SER A 245 27.78 -39.47 -5.91
C SER A 245 28.00 -40.38 -7.13
N ALA A 246 28.12 -39.78 -8.31
CA ALA A 246 28.53 -40.41 -9.55
C ALA A 246 29.13 -39.33 -10.47
N ALA A 247 30.43 -39.05 -10.32
CA ALA A 247 31.16 -38.10 -11.15
C ALA A 247 31.41 -38.66 -12.57
N SER A 248 30.33 -38.85 -13.33
CA SER A 248 30.39 -38.87 -14.78
C SER A 248 30.62 -37.45 -15.30
N ASN A 249 31.50 -37.29 -16.29
CA ASN A 249 32.03 -36.00 -16.77
C ASN A 249 30.97 -35.12 -17.48
N ALA A 250 29.99 -34.62 -16.76
CA ALA A 250 29.12 -33.53 -17.20
C ALA A 250 29.86 -32.20 -17.01
N GLU A 251 30.60 -31.81 -18.04
CA GLU A 251 31.41 -30.59 -18.07
C GLU A 251 30.54 -29.34 -17.79
N TYR A 252 31.03 -28.46 -16.91
CA TYR A 252 30.27 -27.31 -16.47
C TYR A 252 30.38 -26.17 -17.48
N ASP A 253 29.25 -25.72 -18.03
CA ASP A 253 29.21 -24.74 -19.12
C ASP A 253 28.96 -23.30 -18.63
N TYR A 254 29.92 -22.70 -17.91
CA TYR A 254 29.73 -21.35 -17.37
C TYR A 254 29.56 -20.30 -18.47
N SER A 255 30.52 -20.25 -19.40
CA SER A 255 30.61 -19.26 -20.48
C SER A 255 29.36 -19.22 -21.36
N TRP A 256 28.79 -20.40 -21.65
CA TRP A 256 27.60 -20.56 -22.47
C TRP A 256 26.36 -19.89 -21.86
N ILE A 257 26.15 -20.07 -20.56
CA ILE A 257 24.98 -19.54 -19.85
C ILE A 257 25.20 -18.07 -19.46
N ALA A 258 26.40 -17.71 -18.98
CA ALA A 258 26.79 -16.34 -18.63
C ALA A 258 26.58 -15.36 -19.81
N SER A 259 26.85 -15.81 -21.04
CA SER A 259 26.66 -15.00 -22.25
C SER A 259 25.25 -14.43 -22.43
N LEU A 260 24.20 -15.16 -22.04
CA LEU A 260 22.81 -14.68 -22.10
C LEU A 260 22.53 -13.64 -21.02
N SER A 261 22.99 -13.87 -19.79
CA SER A 261 22.82 -12.91 -18.68
C SER A 261 23.55 -11.60 -18.98
N PHE A 262 24.73 -11.65 -19.60
CA PHE A 262 25.49 -10.46 -19.98
C PHE A 262 24.79 -9.66 -21.09
N MET A 263 24.22 -10.36 -22.08
CA MET A 263 23.40 -9.75 -23.13
C MET A 263 22.19 -9.01 -22.52
N TRP A 264 21.46 -9.63 -21.59
CA TRP A 264 20.32 -8.97 -20.94
C TRP A 264 20.72 -7.79 -20.05
N SER A 265 21.84 -7.87 -19.31
CA SER A 265 22.40 -6.72 -18.59
C SER A 265 22.75 -5.55 -19.52
N ALA A 266 23.20 -5.82 -20.75
CA ALA A 266 23.46 -4.77 -21.73
C ALA A 266 22.19 -4.13 -22.27
N VAL A 267 21.13 -4.93 -22.49
CA VAL A 267 19.80 -4.41 -22.86
C VAL A 267 19.26 -3.51 -21.73
N GLU A 268 19.33 -3.94 -20.47
CA GLU A 268 18.88 -3.14 -19.31
C GLU A 268 19.57 -1.77 -19.25
N VAL A 269 20.92 -1.75 -19.22
CA VAL A 269 21.71 -0.50 -19.11
C VAL A 269 21.40 0.45 -20.28
N HIS A 270 21.41 -0.04 -21.52
CA HIS A 270 21.19 0.81 -22.70
C HIS A 270 19.74 1.28 -22.83
N VAL A 271 18.75 0.45 -22.47
CA VAL A 271 17.34 0.88 -22.44
C VAL A 271 17.11 1.91 -21.31
N GLY A 272 17.72 1.71 -20.13
CA GLY A 272 17.69 2.70 -19.05
C GLY A 272 18.24 4.07 -19.48
N ILE A 273 19.35 4.08 -20.23
CA ILE A 273 19.92 5.29 -20.84
C ILE A 273 18.94 5.93 -21.83
N ILE A 274 18.31 5.15 -22.71
CA ILE A 274 17.31 5.65 -23.66
C ILE A 274 16.12 6.28 -22.92
N VAL A 275 15.60 5.63 -21.87
CA VAL A 275 14.51 6.15 -21.02
C VAL A 275 14.91 7.47 -20.37
N ALA A 276 16.11 7.54 -19.79
CA ALA A 276 16.63 8.78 -19.22
C ALA A 276 16.71 9.90 -20.26
N CYS A 277 17.05 9.58 -21.51
CA CYS A 277 17.16 10.53 -22.61
C CYS A 277 15.82 11.10 -23.12
N VAL A 278 14.75 10.29 -23.22
CA VAL A 278 13.47 10.67 -23.86
C VAL A 278 12.89 12.02 -23.37
N PRO A 279 12.79 12.33 -22.06
CA PRO A 279 12.23 13.61 -21.61
C PRO A 279 13.00 14.86 -22.10
N GLY A 280 14.32 14.74 -22.29
CA GLY A 280 15.17 15.83 -22.77
C GLY A 280 15.07 16.09 -24.28
N VAL A 281 14.52 15.15 -25.05
CA VAL A 281 14.38 15.23 -26.52
C VAL A 281 13.11 16.00 -26.95
N LYS A 282 12.11 16.15 -26.07
CA LYS A 282 10.83 16.85 -26.34
C LYS A 282 10.99 18.24 -27.01
N PRO A 283 11.88 19.16 -26.58
CA PRO A 283 12.03 20.49 -27.20
C PRO A 283 12.45 20.43 -28.67
N LEU A 284 13.29 19.46 -29.03
CA LEU A 284 13.78 19.28 -30.40
C LEU A 284 12.67 18.74 -31.32
N VAL A 285 11.88 17.75 -30.86
CA VAL A 285 10.77 17.19 -31.65
C VAL A 285 9.75 18.27 -32.01
N THR A 286 9.37 19.11 -31.04
CA THR A 286 8.42 20.22 -31.26
C THR A 286 8.94 21.24 -32.28
N LYS A 287 10.27 21.48 -32.33
CA LYS A 287 10.88 22.49 -33.21
C LYS A 287 11.21 21.95 -34.62
N VAL A 288 11.59 20.68 -34.74
CA VAL A 288 12.03 20.07 -36.00
C VAL A 288 10.85 19.41 -36.76
N PHE A 289 9.86 18.86 -36.05
CA PHE A 289 8.74 18.14 -36.65
C PHE A 289 7.35 18.65 -36.22
N PRO A 290 7.02 19.95 -36.39
CA PRO A 290 5.69 20.48 -36.05
C PRO A 290 4.55 19.73 -36.77
N ASN A 291 4.79 19.32 -38.03
CA ASN A 291 3.79 18.62 -38.85
C ASN A 291 3.54 17.17 -38.42
N LEU A 292 4.44 16.53 -37.66
CA LEU A 292 4.23 15.15 -37.19
C LEU A 292 3.18 15.11 -36.06
N LEU A 293 3.22 16.07 -35.13
CA LEU A 293 2.17 16.27 -34.13
C LEU A 293 0.85 16.72 -34.77
N GLY A 294 0.91 17.54 -35.83
CA GLY A 294 -0.27 17.95 -36.61
C GLY A 294 -0.98 16.77 -37.28
N ARG A 295 -0.23 15.84 -37.88
CA ARG A 295 -0.79 14.63 -38.50
C ARG A 295 -1.47 13.69 -37.50
N ILE A 296 -0.95 13.57 -36.27
CA ILE A 296 -1.60 12.75 -35.23
C ILE A 296 -2.94 13.35 -34.78
N LYS A 297 -3.10 14.68 -34.78
CA LYS A 297 -4.40 15.33 -34.54
C LYS A 297 -5.42 14.96 -35.63
N HIS A 298 -5.07 15.10 -36.90
CA HIS A 298 -6.00 14.81 -38.00
C HIS A 298 -6.28 13.31 -38.21
N ALA A 299 -5.33 12.42 -37.90
CA ALA A 299 -5.58 10.97 -37.93
C ALA A 299 -6.66 10.51 -36.93
N GLY A 300 -6.94 11.31 -35.88
CA GLY A 300 -8.04 11.06 -34.93
C GLY A 300 -9.42 11.51 -35.42
N GLU A 301 -9.51 12.30 -36.50
CA GLU A 301 -10.78 12.74 -37.09
C GLU A 301 -11.19 11.89 -38.31
N LEU A 302 -10.24 11.18 -38.93
CA LEU A 302 -10.45 10.38 -40.14
C LEU A 302 -10.99 8.95 -39.90
N THR A 303 -11.34 8.60 -38.66
CA THR A 303 -11.97 7.31 -38.30
C THR A 303 -13.43 7.44 -37.88
N GLY A 304 -14.07 8.59 -38.13
CA GLY A 304 -15.53 8.73 -38.08
C GLY A 304 -16.18 8.31 -39.39
N ASN A 305 -16.96 7.23 -39.39
CA ASN A 305 -17.67 6.73 -40.57
C ASN A 305 -18.58 7.81 -41.21
N PRO A 306 -18.51 8.04 -42.54
CA PRO A 306 -19.53 8.77 -43.26
C PRO A 306 -20.70 7.83 -43.60
N PHE A 307 -21.88 8.07 -43.02
CA PHE A 307 -23.11 7.41 -43.46
C PHE A 307 -24.31 8.35 -43.37
N TYR A 308 -24.61 9.02 -44.48
CA TYR A 308 -25.95 9.54 -44.77
C TYR A 308 -26.16 9.57 -46.28
N GLY A 309 -27.33 9.08 -46.71
CA GLY A 309 -27.77 9.05 -48.11
C GLY A 309 -28.37 10.39 -48.59
N PRO A 310 -28.77 10.47 -49.88
CA PRO A 310 -29.09 11.73 -50.56
C PRO A 310 -30.58 12.13 -50.52
N GLY A 311 -30.84 13.42 -50.80
CA GLY A 311 -32.16 14.08 -50.89
C GLY A 311 -32.34 15.10 -49.74
N ASP A 312 -32.45 16.41 -49.94
CA ASP A 312 -33.10 17.15 -51.01
C ASP A 312 -32.42 18.50 -51.29
N ALA A 313 -32.59 19.01 -52.51
CA ALA A 313 -32.28 20.39 -52.84
C ALA A 313 -33.46 21.31 -52.50
N GLN A 314 -33.19 22.56 -52.14
CA GLN A 314 -33.80 23.75 -52.76
C GLN A 314 -33.25 25.08 -52.19
N TRP A 315 -33.46 26.13 -53.00
CA TRP A 315 -33.40 27.56 -52.71
C TRP A 315 -32.10 28.19 -52.17
N ALA A 316 -31.34 28.74 -53.12
CA ALA A 316 -30.37 29.81 -52.86
C ALA A 316 -31.05 31.20 -52.79
N ASN A 317 -30.29 32.19 -52.33
CA ASN A 317 -30.47 33.63 -52.54
C ASN A 317 -31.75 34.32 -52.00
N LEU A 318 -31.57 35.07 -50.91
CA LEU A 318 -32.27 36.34 -50.68
C LEU A 318 -31.40 37.25 -49.79
N ALA A 319 -30.80 38.28 -50.40
CA ALA A 319 -30.28 39.44 -49.68
C ALA A 319 -31.43 40.45 -49.46
N PRO A 320 -31.31 41.39 -48.50
CA PRO A 320 -30.84 42.72 -48.92
C PRO A 320 -29.94 43.46 -47.90
N LYS A 321 -29.46 44.64 -48.34
CA LYS A 321 -28.55 45.58 -47.64
C LYS A 321 -29.28 46.54 -46.68
N THR A 322 -28.57 47.03 -45.66
CA THR A 322 -28.63 48.41 -45.08
C THR A 322 -27.40 48.59 -44.16
N GLN A 323 -26.44 49.49 -44.43
CA GLN A 323 -26.39 50.95 -44.10
C GLN A 323 -26.57 51.24 -42.59
N SER A 324 -25.48 51.57 -41.88
CA SER A 324 -24.98 52.93 -41.50
C SER A 324 -25.22 53.14 -39.98
N THR A 325 -24.61 54.07 -39.22
CA THR A 325 -23.82 55.29 -39.49
C THR A 325 -22.90 55.61 -38.28
N SER A 326 -21.91 56.50 -38.45
CA SER A 326 -20.95 56.95 -37.41
C SER A 326 -21.37 58.19 -36.60
N ILE A 327 -20.97 58.29 -35.32
CA ILE A 327 -20.76 59.53 -34.54
C ILE A 327 -19.59 59.23 -33.56
N ALA A 328 -18.34 59.67 -33.78
CA ALA A 328 -17.74 61.01 -33.68
C ALA A 328 -17.40 61.45 -32.23
N ALA A 329 -16.13 61.82 -32.00
CA ALA A 329 -15.60 62.38 -30.76
C ALA A 329 -14.64 63.56 -31.07
N PRO A 330 -14.58 64.65 -30.27
CA PRO A 330 -13.75 65.83 -30.56
C PRO A 330 -12.32 65.75 -29.98
N PRO A 331 -11.40 66.68 -30.35
CA PRO A 331 -9.95 66.52 -30.18
C PRO A 331 -9.29 67.48 -29.15
N HIS A 332 -7.96 67.32 -29.01
CA HIS A 332 -6.91 68.33 -28.71
C HIS A 332 -5.91 68.02 -27.57
N SER A 333 -4.75 67.49 -27.99
CA SER A 333 -3.33 67.88 -27.74
C SER A 333 -2.99 69.26 -27.11
N PRO A 334 -1.70 69.64 -26.84
CA PRO A 334 -0.42 68.88 -26.70
C PRO A 334 0.48 69.34 -25.49
N THR A 335 1.67 68.72 -25.32
CA THR A 335 3.03 69.30 -24.98
C THR A 335 3.96 68.20 -24.38
N SER A 336 4.97 67.67 -25.08
CA SER A 336 6.39 68.11 -25.19
C SER A 336 7.19 68.09 -23.86
N GLY A 337 8.31 67.36 -23.68
CA GLY A 337 9.10 66.44 -24.54
C GLY A 337 9.72 65.28 -23.70
N THR A 338 10.91 64.71 -23.93
CA THR A 338 11.98 64.96 -24.93
C THR A 338 12.86 63.66 -25.11
N HIS A 339 14.03 63.72 -25.76
CA HIS A 339 14.89 62.59 -26.17
C HIS A 339 15.87 62.03 -25.11
N LEU A 340 16.13 60.71 -25.15
CA LEU A 340 17.42 60.14 -25.63
C LEU A 340 17.35 58.60 -25.79
N ALA A 341 18.23 58.05 -26.61
CA ALA A 341 18.17 56.65 -27.08
C ALA A 341 19.35 55.80 -26.57
N SER A 342 19.12 54.49 -26.42
CA SER A 342 20.16 53.48 -26.66
C SER A 342 19.55 52.16 -27.13
N SER A 343 20.30 51.44 -27.96
CA SER A 343 19.91 50.17 -28.58
C SER A 343 20.46 48.99 -27.78
N GLY A 344 19.64 47.97 -27.58
CA GLY A 344 20.04 46.69 -26.98
C GLY A 344 18.84 45.74 -26.97
N GLY A 345 18.83 44.75 -27.85
CA GLY A 345 17.71 43.81 -27.95
C GLY A 345 17.79 42.73 -26.89
N ASP A 346 16.63 42.18 -26.50
CA ASP A 346 16.60 40.87 -25.85
C ASP A 346 15.37 40.05 -26.25
N SER A 347 15.54 38.72 -26.26
CA SER A 347 14.50 37.79 -26.75
C SER A 347 13.47 37.49 -25.66
N MET A 348 12.21 37.84 -25.92
CA MET A 348 11.10 37.53 -25.00
C MET A 348 10.89 36.01 -24.90
N GLY A 349 11.22 35.44 -23.75
CA GLY A 349 11.22 34.00 -23.52
C GLY A 349 9.84 33.45 -23.11
N MET A 350 9.49 32.25 -23.59
CA MET A 350 8.23 31.54 -23.31
C MET A 350 8.01 31.13 -21.83
N LEU A 351 8.84 31.63 -20.90
CA LEU A 351 8.70 31.40 -19.46
C LEU A 351 7.79 32.44 -18.77
N ASP A 352 7.67 33.67 -19.27
CA ASP A 352 6.78 34.68 -18.68
C ASP A 352 5.29 34.36 -18.89
N PHE A 353 4.94 33.64 -19.97
CA PHE A 353 3.56 33.28 -20.29
C PHE A 353 2.95 32.23 -19.32
N LEU A 354 3.74 31.59 -18.47
CA LEU A 354 3.29 30.48 -17.61
C LEU A 354 3.35 30.77 -16.11
N THR A 355 3.71 31.99 -15.67
CA THR A 355 4.01 32.25 -14.25
C THR A 355 3.43 33.54 -13.62
N THR A 356 2.55 34.30 -14.29
CA THR A 356 1.88 35.45 -13.65
C THR A 356 0.61 35.04 -12.87
N PRO A 357 0.50 35.33 -11.57
CA PRO A 357 -0.73 35.14 -10.80
C PRO A 357 -1.62 36.39 -10.82
N ASP A 358 -2.82 36.29 -11.39
CA ASP A 358 -3.79 37.40 -11.40
C ASP A 358 -4.46 37.59 -10.03
N THR A 359 -3.92 38.51 -9.23
CA THR A 359 -4.66 39.29 -8.20
C THR A 359 -4.03 40.69 -8.14
N THR A 360 -4.75 41.79 -8.31
CA THR A 360 -5.58 42.50 -7.31
C THR A 360 -6.19 43.78 -8.00
N PRO A 361 -6.77 44.82 -7.34
CA PRO A 361 -8.23 44.94 -7.28
C PRO A 361 -8.80 46.30 -7.74
N ALA A 362 -10.07 46.35 -8.20
CA ALA A 362 -10.83 47.60 -8.29
C ALA A 362 -12.35 47.37 -8.16
N MET A 363 -13.03 48.24 -7.41
CA MET A 363 -14.49 48.24 -7.25
C MET A 363 -15.18 49.10 -8.31
N LEU A 364 -16.45 48.77 -8.63
CA LEU A 364 -17.61 49.64 -8.91
C LEU A 364 -18.69 48.72 -9.53
N GLN A 365 -19.73 48.26 -8.80
CA GLN A 365 -20.92 48.97 -8.30
C GLN A 365 -22.12 48.91 -9.29
N GLN A 366 -23.16 48.16 -8.89
CA GLN A 366 -24.57 48.16 -9.37
C GLN A 366 -24.77 47.89 -10.89
N THR A 367 -25.83 47.20 -11.36
CA THR A 367 -27.23 47.23 -10.93
C THR A 367 -27.93 45.91 -11.27
N GLN A 368 -29.04 45.60 -10.59
CA GLN A 368 -29.93 44.49 -10.94
C GLN A 368 -30.58 44.69 -12.32
N ALA A 369 -30.68 43.63 -13.12
CA ALA A 369 -31.67 43.51 -14.18
C ALA A 369 -32.07 42.04 -14.36
N ALA A 370 -33.30 41.70 -14.00
CA ALA A 370 -33.87 40.39 -14.29
C ALA A 370 -34.38 40.37 -15.74
N ALA A 371 -33.99 39.35 -16.50
CA ALA A 371 -34.60 39.05 -17.79
C ALA A 371 -34.88 37.55 -17.85
N ALA A 372 -36.17 37.19 -17.77
CA ALA A 372 -36.60 35.81 -17.94
C ALA A 372 -36.51 35.40 -19.43
N THR A 373 -36.10 34.18 -19.70
CA THR A 373 -36.36 33.54 -21.00
C THR A 373 -36.61 32.06 -20.80
N VAL A 374 -37.89 31.68 -20.82
CA VAL A 374 -38.34 30.28 -20.84
C VAL A 374 -38.16 29.76 -22.26
N GLY A 375 -37.43 28.66 -22.45
CA GLY A 375 -37.05 28.17 -23.79
C GLY A 375 -36.72 26.68 -23.84
N THR A 376 -37.76 25.84 -23.76
CA THR A 376 -37.81 24.44 -24.24
C THR A 376 -36.60 23.53 -23.94
N ALA A 377 -36.72 22.71 -22.89
CA ALA A 377 -35.83 21.57 -22.68
C ALA A 377 -36.03 20.49 -23.76
N ARG A 378 -34.96 20.15 -24.49
CA ARG A 378 -34.84 18.87 -25.21
C ARG A 378 -34.05 17.90 -24.32
N PRO A 379 -34.56 16.68 -24.01
CA PRO A 379 -33.78 15.71 -23.26
C PRO A 379 -32.63 15.19 -24.13
N ARG A 380 -31.41 15.66 -23.88
CA ARG A 380 -30.20 14.99 -24.37
C ARG A 380 -30.07 13.67 -23.62
N THR A 381 -30.37 12.56 -24.27
CA THR A 381 -29.89 11.25 -23.86
C THR A 381 -28.36 11.30 -23.73
N PRO A 382 -27.78 11.04 -22.55
CA PRO A 382 -26.34 11.05 -22.40
C PRO A 382 -25.75 9.83 -23.11
N SER A 383 -24.86 10.08 -24.08
CA SER A 383 -24.01 9.03 -24.65
C SER A 383 -23.11 8.47 -23.55
N LEU A 384 -23.23 7.18 -23.26
CA LEU A 384 -22.57 6.55 -22.11
C LEU A 384 -21.05 6.38 -22.34
N THR A 385 -20.28 7.43 -22.16
CA THR A 385 -18.82 7.36 -22.17
C THR A 385 -18.30 6.83 -20.84
N ILE A 386 -17.56 5.72 -20.90
CA ILE A 386 -17.00 4.94 -19.77
C ILE A 386 -16.17 5.78 -18.75
N PHE A 387 -15.77 6.99 -19.10
CA PHE A 387 -14.95 7.88 -18.26
C PHE A 387 -15.70 8.94 -17.44
N ASP A 388 -17.04 8.97 -17.46
CA ASP A 388 -17.84 9.91 -16.63
C ASP A 388 -17.85 9.52 -15.13
N PHE A 389 -17.09 8.49 -14.74
CA PHE A 389 -16.80 8.11 -13.35
C PHE A 389 -15.83 9.06 -12.62
N VAL A 390 -15.23 10.03 -13.32
CA VAL A 390 -14.39 11.09 -12.73
C VAL A 390 -15.11 12.43 -12.82
N ASN A 391 -16.37 12.45 -12.38
CA ASN A 391 -17.13 13.67 -12.17
C ASN A 391 -17.09 14.06 -10.69
N ASP A 392 -16.81 15.34 -10.43
CA ASP A 392 -16.31 15.87 -9.14
C ASP A 392 -17.45 16.13 -8.14
N SER A 393 -18.26 15.10 -7.86
CA SER A 393 -19.16 15.16 -6.71
C SER A 393 -18.31 14.95 -5.46
N GLN A 394 -18.22 15.98 -4.60
CA GLN A 394 -17.51 15.92 -3.31
C GLN A 394 -17.76 14.57 -2.63
N ALA A 395 -16.70 13.75 -2.54
CA ALA A 395 -16.81 12.40 -2.02
C ALA A 395 -17.38 12.48 -0.60
N LYS A 396 -18.61 11.97 -0.40
CA LYS A 396 -19.26 12.02 0.92
C LYS A 396 -18.33 11.36 1.92
N SER A 397 -17.97 12.12 2.96
CA SER A 397 -17.09 11.67 4.03
C SER A 397 -17.44 10.25 4.46
N MET A 398 -16.44 9.38 4.64
CA MET A 398 -16.63 7.97 4.96
C MET A 398 -17.55 7.73 6.19
N VAL A 399 -17.59 8.71 7.09
CA VAL A 399 -18.41 8.75 8.31
C VAL A 399 -19.89 9.05 8.03
N LYS A 400 -20.17 9.81 6.96
CA LYS A 400 -21.50 10.25 6.53
C LYS A 400 -22.17 9.25 5.55
N LEU A 401 -21.55 8.11 5.28
CA LEU A 401 -22.08 7.07 4.39
C LEU A 401 -23.18 6.22 5.06
N THR A 402 -24.26 5.98 4.32
CA THR A 402 -25.30 5.01 4.73
C THR A 402 -24.83 3.56 4.53
N ASN A 403 -25.45 2.59 5.22
CA ASN A 403 -25.14 1.15 5.07
C ASN A 403 -25.07 0.65 3.61
N LYS A 404 -25.91 1.19 2.71
CA LYS A 404 -25.89 0.82 1.28
C LYS A 404 -24.70 1.40 0.53
N GLN A 405 -24.22 2.57 0.93
CA GLN A 405 -23.11 3.28 0.30
C GLN A 405 -21.75 2.86 0.87
N SER A 406 -21.68 2.46 2.14
CA SER A 406 -20.44 1.96 2.75
C SER A 406 -20.05 0.56 2.26
N TYR A 407 -20.97 -0.24 1.69
CA TYR A 407 -20.68 -1.61 1.25
C TYR A 407 -19.50 -1.70 0.27
N PHE A 408 -19.44 -0.85 -0.76
CA PHE A 408 -18.36 -0.88 -1.75
C PHE A 408 -16.97 -0.57 -1.17
N PRO A 409 -16.73 0.56 -0.47
CA PRO A 409 -15.42 0.85 0.13
C PRO A 409 -15.05 -0.15 1.24
N LEU A 410 -16.02 -0.67 2.00
CA LEU A 410 -15.78 -1.72 2.98
C LEU A 410 -15.33 -3.02 2.30
N ALA A 411 -16.07 -3.51 1.30
CA ALA A 411 -15.76 -4.75 0.60
C ALA A 411 -14.37 -4.71 -0.04
N LEU A 412 -13.97 -3.57 -0.62
CA LEU A 412 -12.61 -3.38 -1.12
C LEU A 412 -11.54 -3.52 -0.03
N VAL A 413 -11.70 -2.84 1.11
CA VAL A 413 -10.70 -2.94 2.20
C VAL A 413 -10.75 -4.32 2.87
N THR A 414 -11.90 -4.99 2.92
CA THR A 414 -12.00 -6.41 3.32
C THR A 414 -11.25 -7.34 2.35
N VAL A 415 -11.26 -7.07 1.04
CA VAL A 415 -10.46 -7.81 0.05
C VAL A 415 -8.96 -7.50 0.23
N LEU A 416 -8.56 -6.27 0.52
CA LEU A 416 -7.16 -5.97 0.92
C LEU A 416 -6.75 -6.78 2.16
N PHE A 417 -7.62 -6.87 3.17
CA PHE A 417 -7.39 -7.66 4.38
C PHE A 417 -7.20 -9.15 4.05
N PHE A 418 -7.98 -9.72 3.12
CA PHE A 418 -7.73 -11.08 2.60
C PHE A 418 -6.34 -11.21 1.98
N LEU A 419 -6.02 -10.31 1.04
CA LEU A 419 -4.84 -10.40 0.19
C LEU A 419 -3.54 -10.25 0.97
N TRP A 420 -3.48 -9.35 1.95
CA TRP A 420 -2.33 -9.29 2.86
C TRP A 420 -2.36 -10.45 3.87
N GLY A 421 -3.51 -10.84 4.43
CA GLY A 421 -3.58 -12.02 5.30
C GLY A 421 -3.02 -13.28 4.62
N PHE A 422 -3.27 -13.40 3.32
CA PHE A 422 -2.68 -14.39 2.44
C PHE A 422 -1.16 -14.19 2.27
N ALA A 423 -0.69 -13.00 1.88
CA ALA A 423 0.75 -12.73 1.72
C ALA A 423 1.57 -12.96 3.02
N TYR A 424 1.03 -12.54 4.17
CA TYR A 424 1.61 -12.78 5.50
C TYR A 424 1.71 -14.28 5.82
N GLY A 425 0.65 -15.05 5.55
CA GLY A 425 0.66 -16.50 5.75
C GLY A 425 1.67 -17.24 4.86
N LEU A 426 1.95 -16.74 3.65
CA LEU A 426 3.05 -17.26 2.81
C LEU A 426 4.40 -16.91 3.43
N LEU A 427 4.60 -15.65 3.81
CA LEU A 427 5.83 -15.14 4.39
C LEU A 427 6.22 -15.86 5.68
N GLN A 428 5.25 -16.23 6.53
CA GLN A 428 5.50 -17.01 7.73
C GLN A 428 6.08 -18.40 7.41
N VAL A 429 5.54 -19.12 6.40
CA VAL A 429 6.07 -20.43 5.99
C VAL A 429 7.46 -20.30 5.38
N LEU A 430 7.66 -19.31 4.50
CA LEU A 430 8.96 -19.03 3.89
C LEU A 430 10.02 -18.74 4.96
N ASN A 431 9.67 -17.99 6.01
CA ASN A 431 10.54 -17.70 7.14
C ASN A 431 10.84 -18.96 8.00
N GLN A 432 9.86 -19.84 8.24
CA GLN A 432 10.09 -21.10 8.96
C GLN A 432 11.00 -22.07 8.18
N GLN A 433 10.83 -22.18 6.86
CA GLN A 433 11.76 -22.92 5.99
C GLN A 433 13.16 -22.32 6.08
N PHE A 434 13.27 -21.00 6.00
CA PHE A 434 14.56 -20.31 6.10
C PHE A 434 15.29 -20.58 7.42
N GLN A 435 14.58 -20.50 8.56
CA GLN A 435 15.14 -20.81 9.88
C GLN A 435 15.69 -22.23 9.96
N THR A 436 15.04 -23.18 9.29
CA THR A 436 15.49 -24.58 9.17
C THR A 436 16.79 -24.67 8.37
N ILE A 437 16.90 -23.96 7.25
CA ILE A 437 18.07 -24.00 6.35
C ILE A 437 19.32 -23.39 6.99
N VAL A 438 19.19 -22.30 7.75
CA VAL A 438 20.33 -21.69 8.47
C VAL A 438 20.65 -22.38 9.81
N GLY A 439 19.83 -23.32 10.28
CA GLY A 439 20.03 -23.93 11.59
C GLY A 439 19.85 -22.92 12.74
N THR A 440 18.84 -22.05 12.60
CA THR A 440 18.58 -20.95 13.54
C THR A 440 18.19 -21.49 14.91
N SER A 441 18.81 -20.98 15.99
CA SER A 441 18.48 -21.43 17.35
C SER A 441 17.09 -20.94 17.79
N ALA A 442 16.45 -21.63 18.75
CA ALA A 442 15.12 -21.26 19.24
C ALA A 442 15.05 -19.80 19.74
N GLY A 443 16.09 -19.31 20.42
CA GLY A 443 16.16 -17.91 20.86
C GLY A 443 16.30 -16.91 19.69
N GLN A 444 17.00 -17.29 18.63
CA GLN A 444 17.10 -16.47 17.40
C GLN A 444 15.78 -16.45 16.61
N ALA A 445 15.03 -17.57 16.58
CA ALA A 445 13.70 -17.62 15.98
C ALA A 445 12.71 -16.70 16.72
N VAL A 446 12.71 -16.74 18.06
CA VAL A 446 11.94 -15.80 18.89
C VAL A 446 12.39 -14.36 18.67
N ALA A 447 13.70 -14.08 18.60
CA ALA A 447 14.20 -12.74 18.32
C ALA A 447 13.78 -12.20 16.93
N LEU A 448 13.67 -13.07 15.92
CA LEU A 448 13.19 -12.71 14.59
C LEU A 448 11.70 -12.37 14.60
N HIS A 449 10.88 -13.16 15.32
CA HIS A 449 9.47 -12.84 15.59
C HIS A 449 9.33 -11.52 16.37
N SER A 450 10.15 -11.31 17.41
CA SER A 450 10.17 -10.08 18.18
C SER A 450 10.54 -8.86 17.34
N ALA A 451 11.46 -8.98 16.37
CA ALA A 451 11.80 -7.88 15.47
C ALA A 451 10.61 -7.45 14.60
N TYR A 452 9.83 -8.39 14.06
CA TYR A 452 8.61 -8.08 13.32
C TYR A 452 7.62 -7.27 14.16
N TYR A 453 7.31 -7.72 15.39
CA TYR A 453 6.38 -7.00 16.26
C TYR A 453 6.97 -5.74 16.90
N ALA A 454 8.29 -5.61 17.02
CA ALA A 454 8.92 -4.36 17.45
C ALA A 454 8.65 -3.23 16.44
N ALA A 455 8.56 -3.55 15.15
CA ALA A 455 8.20 -2.59 14.11
C ALA A 455 6.79 -1.98 14.32
N TYR A 456 5.85 -2.72 14.93
CA TYR A 456 4.56 -2.17 15.33
C TYR A 456 4.66 -1.09 16.40
N PHE A 457 5.71 -1.04 17.21
CA PHE A 457 5.94 0.10 18.10
C PHE A 457 6.40 1.33 17.31
N PHE A 458 7.37 1.15 16.41
CA PHE A 458 8.03 2.27 15.72
C PHE A 458 7.21 2.88 14.58
N ALA A 459 6.68 2.08 13.65
CA ALA A 459 6.01 2.62 12.45
C ALA A 459 4.78 3.47 12.77
N PRO A 460 3.78 3.00 13.56
CA PRO A 460 2.61 3.80 13.91
C PRO A 460 3.00 5.07 14.65
N LEU A 461 3.93 5.02 15.61
CA LEU A 461 4.27 6.18 16.45
C LEU A 461 5.08 7.26 15.71
N THR A 462 5.86 6.88 14.69
CA THR A 462 6.76 7.78 13.94
C THR A 462 6.14 8.25 12.61
N PHE A 463 6.59 7.71 11.48
CA PHE A 463 6.18 8.14 10.14
C PHE A 463 4.72 7.76 9.83
N GLY A 464 4.21 6.64 10.36
CA GLY A 464 2.83 6.20 10.18
C GLY A 464 1.83 7.23 10.70
N ARG A 465 2.02 7.72 11.93
CA ARG A 465 1.25 8.84 12.51
C ARG A 465 1.33 10.12 11.67
N TYR A 466 2.53 10.48 11.22
CA TYR A 466 2.75 11.70 10.43
C TYR A 466 1.95 11.66 9.12
N ILE A 467 2.07 10.56 8.37
CA ILE A 467 1.37 10.33 7.11
C ILE A 467 -0.14 10.25 7.35
N PHE A 468 -0.59 9.46 8.32
CA PHE A 468 -2.02 9.26 8.57
C PHE A 468 -2.73 10.54 9.02
N LYS A 469 -2.07 11.42 9.78
CA LYS A 469 -2.64 12.73 10.12
C LYS A 469 -2.59 13.74 8.99
N LYS A 470 -1.50 13.83 8.21
CA LYS A 470 -1.37 14.87 7.17
C LYS A 470 -1.97 14.51 5.82
N TRP A 471 -1.94 13.24 5.42
CA TRP A 471 -2.27 12.78 4.06
C TRP A 471 -3.40 11.74 4.04
N GLY A 472 -4.07 11.50 5.17
CA GLY A 472 -5.30 10.71 5.23
C GLY A 472 -5.11 9.20 5.11
N PHE A 473 -6.22 8.49 4.92
CA PHE A 473 -6.24 7.02 4.87
C PHE A 473 -5.54 6.49 3.62
N LYS A 474 -5.81 7.10 2.45
CA LYS A 474 -5.31 6.63 1.16
C LYS A 474 -3.79 6.63 1.09
N ALA A 475 -3.15 7.70 1.54
CA ALA A 475 -1.69 7.80 1.55
C ALA A 475 -1.02 6.79 2.51
N THR A 476 -1.65 6.50 3.65
CA THR A 476 -1.18 5.48 4.60
C THR A 476 -1.23 4.08 4.00
N PHE A 477 -2.31 3.72 3.29
CA PHE A 477 -2.40 2.42 2.60
C PHE A 477 -1.31 2.27 1.54
N ILE A 478 -1.11 3.27 0.68
CA ILE A 478 -0.10 3.22 -0.38
C ILE A 478 1.30 3.12 0.22
N THR A 479 1.59 3.91 1.26
CA THR A 479 2.91 3.90 1.91
C THR A 479 3.20 2.56 2.61
N GLY A 480 2.21 1.99 3.31
CA GLY A 480 2.36 0.69 3.97
C GLY A 480 2.62 -0.45 2.97
N LEU A 481 1.91 -0.46 1.83
CA LEU A 481 2.13 -1.46 0.76
C LEU A 481 3.52 -1.30 0.13
N CYS A 482 3.97 -0.06 -0.14
CA CYS A 482 5.31 0.18 -0.67
C CYS A 482 6.41 -0.27 0.31
N ILE A 483 6.29 0.02 1.61
CA ILE A 483 7.27 -0.42 2.62
C ILE A 483 7.25 -1.94 2.77
N TYR A 484 6.06 -2.56 2.73
CA TYR A 484 5.92 -4.02 2.80
C TYR A 484 6.60 -4.69 1.60
N GLY A 485 6.27 -4.30 0.37
CA GLY A 485 6.90 -4.83 -0.85
C GLY A 485 8.41 -4.61 -0.91
N VAL A 486 8.91 -3.46 -0.42
CA VAL A 486 10.37 -3.23 -0.26
C VAL A 486 10.98 -4.20 0.75
N GLY A 487 10.34 -4.40 1.91
CA GLY A 487 10.81 -5.36 2.91
C GLY A 487 10.87 -6.79 2.37
N THR A 488 9.83 -7.20 1.62
CA THR A 488 9.75 -8.48 0.90
C THR A 488 10.89 -8.65 -0.11
N LEU A 489 11.25 -7.60 -0.86
CA LEU A 489 12.41 -7.63 -1.78
C LEU A 489 13.76 -7.64 -1.03
N VAL A 490 13.89 -6.95 0.10
CA VAL A 490 15.10 -6.98 0.96
C VAL A 490 15.26 -8.32 1.70
N PHE A 491 14.21 -9.15 1.79
CA PHE A 491 14.34 -10.53 2.26
C PHE A 491 15.16 -11.39 1.30
N TRP A 492 15.06 -11.18 -0.02
CA TRP A 492 15.81 -11.96 -1.03
C TRP A 492 17.34 -11.90 -0.84
N PRO A 493 18.03 -10.75 -0.81
CA PRO A 493 19.47 -10.73 -0.56
C PRO A 493 19.82 -11.27 0.82
N SER A 494 18.91 -11.16 1.80
CA SER A 494 19.08 -11.82 3.10
C SER A 494 19.14 -13.34 2.93
N ALA A 495 18.15 -13.92 2.21
CA ALA A 495 18.03 -15.35 1.89
C ALA A 495 19.32 -15.91 1.27
N VAL A 496 19.83 -15.22 0.25
CA VAL A 496 21.02 -15.60 -0.52
C VAL A 496 22.31 -15.49 0.30
N LEU A 497 22.41 -14.49 1.18
CA LEU A 497 23.60 -14.28 2.03
C LEU A 497 23.60 -15.12 3.33
N ALA A 498 22.53 -15.88 3.60
CA ALA A 498 22.35 -16.71 4.81
C ALA A 498 22.62 -15.98 6.15
N SER A 499 22.40 -14.65 6.19
CA SER A 499 22.86 -13.77 7.26
C SER A 499 21.75 -13.40 8.26
N PHE A 500 21.79 -13.96 9.48
CA PHE A 500 20.78 -13.70 10.54
C PHE A 500 20.46 -12.20 10.77
N PRO A 501 21.45 -11.28 10.87
CA PRO A 501 21.16 -9.85 10.99
C PRO A 501 20.40 -9.25 9.79
N ALA A 502 20.62 -9.76 8.57
CA ALA A 502 19.90 -9.31 7.38
C ALA A 502 18.42 -9.73 7.42
N PHE A 503 18.11 -10.93 7.91
CA PHE A 503 16.71 -11.34 8.18
C PHE A 503 16.05 -10.49 9.25
N LEU A 504 16.77 -10.18 10.32
CA LEU A 504 16.23 -9.33 11.38
C LEU A 504 15.83 -7.96 10.83
N VAL A 505 16.69 -7.35 9.99
CA VAL A 505 16.40 -6.06 9.33
C VAL A 505 15.27 -6.17 8.30
N SER A 506 15.27 -7.16 7.41
CA SER A 506 14.19 -7.32 6.41
C SER A 506 12.84 -7.61 7.06
N ASN A 507 12.78 -8.48 8.07
CA ASN A 507 11.57 -8.79 8.82
C ASN A 507 11.06 -7.59 9.64
N PHE A 508 11.96 -6.75 10.16
CA PHE A 508 11.60 -5.46 10.76
C PHE A 508 10.99 -4.50 9.74
N ILE A 509 11.56 -4.37 8.53
CA ILE A 509 11.00 -3.51 7.46
C ILE A 509 9.62 -4.00 7.01
N ILE A 510 9.45 -5.31 6.84
CA ILE A 510 8.15 -5.95 6.58
C ILE A 510 7.12 -5.56 7.65
N GLY A 511 7.49 -5.69 8.93
CA GLY A 511 6.66 -5.27 10.05
C GLY A 511 6.33 -3.77 10.05
N LEU A 512 7.25 -2.88 9.64
CA LEU A 512 6.98 -1.44 9.53
C LEU A 512 5.89 -1.14 8.47
N GLY A 513 5.92 -1.86 7.34
CA GLY A 513 4.92 -1.75 6.28
C GLY A 513 3.54 -2.20 6.76
N ILE A 514 3.46 -3.41 7.31
CA ILE A 514 2.21 -4.00 7.79
C ILE A 514 1.61 -3.19 8.96
N ALA A 515 2.41 -2.75 9.92
CA ALA A 515 1.94 -1.89 11.01
C ALA A 515 1.41 -0.54 10.51
N THR A 516 1.99 0.01 9.44
CA THR A 516 1.47 1.21 8.77
C THR A 516 0.12 0.94 8.13
N LEU A 517 -0.08 -0.23 7.50
CA LEU A 517 -1.38 -0.63 6.96
C LEU A 517 -2.43 -0.81 8.06
N GLU A 518 -2.12 -1.46 9.18
CA GLU A 518 -3.07 -1.61 10.29
C GLU A 518 -3.49 -0.28 10.91
N THR A 519 -2.57 0.68 10.96
CA THR A 519 -2.80 2.04 11.49
C THR A 519 -3.96 2.75 10.79
N ALA A 520 -4.19 2.47 9.49
CA ALA A 520 -5.31 3.00 8.70
C ALA A 520 -6.41 1.98 8.39
N GLY A 521 -6.10 0.69 8.23
CA GLY A 521 -7.07 -0.35 7.85
C GLY A 521 -8.12 -0.64 8.92
N ASN A 522 -7.67 -0.89 10.15
CA ASN A 522 -8.56 -1.15 11.29
C ASN A 522 -9.50 0.04 11.61
N PRO A 523 -9.04 1.32 11.68
CA PRO A 523 -9.96 2.44 11.82
C PRO A 523 -10.83 2.65 10.58
N PHE A 524 -10.34 2.36 9.36
CA PHE A 524 -11.15 2.55 8.16
C PHE A 524 -12.43 1.69 8.18
N ILE A 525 -12.29 0.40 8.47
CA ILE A 525 -13.43 -0.54 8.56
C ILE A 525 -14.38 -0.17 9.71
N SER A 526 -13.85 0.29 10.85
CA SER A 526 -14.68 0.66 12.01
C SER A 526 -15.41 1.99 11.81
N LEU A 527 -14.80 3.00 11.16
CA LEU A 527 -15.36 4.34 10.96
C LEU A 527 -16.17 4.50 9.66
N CYS A 528 -15.97 3.64 8.65
CA CYS A 528 -16.72 3.71 7.40
C CYS A 528 -18.16 3.19 7.58
N GLY A 529 -19.12 4.10 7.56
CA GLY A 529 -20.53 3.82 7.80
C GLY A 529 -20.97 3.83 9.28
N PRO A 530 -22.23 3.44 9.58
CA PRO A 530 -22.87 3.75 10.86
C PRO A 530 -22.15 3.18 12.10
N PRO A 531 -22.02 3.95 13.20
CA PRO A 531 -21.19 3.58 14.35
C PRO A 531 -21.69 2.38 15.16
N GLU A 532 -22.94 1.96 14.98
CA GLU A 532 -23.59 0.87 15.74
C GLU A 532 -23.03 -0.51 15.38
N TYR A 533 -22.51 -0.65 14.15
CA TYR A 533 -22.01 -1.92 13.60
C TYR A 533 -20.48 -1.95 13.43
N ALA A 534 -19.76 -1.01 14.02
CA ALA A 534 -18.30 -0.86 13.87
C ALA A 534 -17.54 -2.15 14.26
N GLU A 535 -17.88 -2.75 15.40
CA GLU A 535 -17.29 -4.00 15.89
C GLU A 535 -17.61 -5.19 14.98
N VAL A 536 -18.82 -5.23 14.41
CA VAL A 536 -19.27 -6.30 13.52
C VAL A 536 -18.52 -6.23 12.19
N ARG A 537 -18.42 -5.04 11.58
CA ARG A 537 -17.66 -4.82 10.34
C ARG A 537 -16.19 -5.20 10.50
N LEU A 538 -15.58 -4.80 11.62
CA LEU A 538 -14.18 -5.10 11.88
C LEU A 538 -13.95 -6.61 12.09
N ASN A 539 -14.80 -7.28 12.87
CA ASN A 539 -14.74 -8.73 13.02
C ASN A 539 -14.95 -9.50 11.71
N ILE A 540 -15.85 -9.06 10.83
CA ILE A 540 -16.02 -9.67 9.50
C ILE A 540 -14.74 -9.51 8.68
N SER A 541 -14.18 -8.31 8.60
CA SER A 541 -12.98 -8.05 7.78
C SER A 541 -11.74 -8.78 8.30
N GLN A 542 -11.55 -8.79 9.61
CA GLN A 542 -10.54 -9.58 10.31
C GLN A 542 -10.79 -11.10 10.17
N GLY A 543 -12.05 -11.54 10.06
CA GLY A 543 -12.40 -12.94 9.75
C GLY A 543 -11.96 -13.34 8.34
N VAL A 544 -12.18 -12.47 7.34
CA VAL A 544 -11.72 -12.71 5.96
C VAL A 544 -10.18 -12.70 5.87
N GLN A 545 -9.49 -11.80 6.60
CA GLN A 545 -8.02 -11.85 6.74
C GLN A 545 -7.53 -13.22 7.26
N ALA A 546 -8.21 -13.75 8.28
CA ALA A 546 -7.86 -15.05 8.87
C ALA A 546 -8.11 -16.24 7.91
N ILE A 547 -9.04 -16.12 6.95
CA ILE A 547 -9.14 -17.11 5.85
C ILE A 547 -7.87 -17.07 4.99
N GLY A 548 -7.35 -15.88 4.67
CA GLY A 548 -6.10 -15.72 3.93
C GLY A 548 -4.92 -16.43 4.63
N SER A 549 -4.74 -16.19 5.92
CA SER A 549 -3.64 -16.80 6.70
C SER A 549 -3.80 -18.30 6.95
N VAL A 550 -5.01 -18.88 6.81
CA VAL A 550 -5.23 -20.35 6.82
C VAL A 550 -4.94 -20.96 5.44
N VAL A 551 -5.39 -20.32 4.36
CA VAL A 551 -5.23 -20.85 2.99
C VAL A 551 -3.78 -20.84 2.56
N SER A 552 -3.02 -19.79 2.88
CA SER A 552 -1.64 -19.62 2.42
C SER A 552 -0.68 -20.73 2.82
N PRO A 553 -0.54 -21.13 4.10
CA PRO A 553 0.39 -22.20 4.47
C PRO A 553 0.05 -23.54 3.82
N ILE A 554 -1.25 -23.83 3.66
CA ILE A 554 -1.74 -25.05 3.01
C ILE A 554 -1.39 -25.04 1.52
N LEU A 555 -1.57 -23.89 0.85
CA LEU A 555 -1.24 -23.73 -0.56
C LEU A 555 0.28 -23.78 -0.77
N ALA A 556 1.07 -23.06 0.02
CA ALA A 556 2.53 -23.08 -0.03
C ALA A 556 3.06 -24.51 0.08
N LYS A 557 2.63 -25.27 1.10
CA LYS A 557 3.09 -26.65 1.32
C LYS A 557 2.68 -27.63 0.21
N LYS A 558 1.58 -27.38 -0.50
CA LYS A 558 1.08 -28.26 -1.57
C LYS A 558 1.53 -27.88 -2.99
N VAL A 559 1.84 -26.61 -3.21
CA VAL A 559 2.12 -26.05 -4.55
C VAL A 559 3.56 -25.59 -4.68
N LEU A 560 4.09 -24.85 -3.69
CA LEU A 560 5.47 -24.33 -3.72
C LEU A 560 6.47 -25.38 -3.22
N PHE A 561 6.17 -26.06 -2.13
CA PHE A 561 7.10 -27.01 -1.47
C PHE A 561 6.78 -28.47 -1.78
N ARG A 562 6.59 -28.80 -3.06
CA ARG A 562 6.20 -30.18 -3.45
C ARG A 562 7.32 -31.21 -3.24
N ASN A 563 8.58 -30.80 -3.37
CA ASN A 563 9.78 -31.63 -3.26
C ASN A 563 10.77 -31.01 -2.24
N VAL A 564 10.61 -31.28 -0.95
CA VAL A 564 11.36 -30.61 0.15
C VAL A 564 12.71 -31.27 0.48
N LEU A 565 13.34 -31.96 -0.47
CA LEU A 565 14.57 -32.74 -0.22
C LEU A 565 15.78 -32.31 -1.08
N ASP A 566 15.59 -31.37 -2.02
CA ASP A 566 16.65 -30.93 -2.93
C ASP A 566 17.03 -29.46 -2.69
N ALA A 567 18.33 -29.16 -2.83
CA ALA A 567 18.91 -27.81 -2.76
C ALA A 567 18.22 -26.72 -3.62
N PRO A 568 17.63 -27.01 -4.81
CA PRO A 568 16.71 -26.09 -5.53
C PRO A 568 15.59 -25.45 -4.70
N SER A 569 15.18 -26.03 -3.56
CA SER A 569 14.08 -25.49 -2.75
C SER A 569 14.30 -24.05 -2.25
N LEU A 570 15.55 -23.56 -2.19
CA LEU A 570 15.85 -22.17 -1.84
C LEU A 570 15.46 -21.16 -2.95
N ILE A 571 15.20 -21.63 -4.17
CA ILE A 571 14.95 -20.81 -5.37
C ILE A 571 13.45 -20.58 -5.59
N ASP A 572 12.60 -21.60 -5.41
CA ASP A 572 11.14 -21.42 -5.39
C ASP A 572 10.70 -20.39 -4.32
N VAL A 573 11.45 -20.32 -3.21
CA VAL A 573 11.30 -19.30 -2.15
C VAL A 573 11.57 -17.88 -2.68
N GLN A 574 12.61 -17.68 -3.50
CA GLN A 574 13.00 -16.38 -4.04
C GLN A 574 11.95 -15.83 -5.03
N TRP A 575 11.46 -16.68 -5.94
CA TRP A 575 10.35 -16.32 -6.85
C TRP A 575 9.05 -16.00 -6.12
N THR A 576 8.77 -16.71 -5.02
CA THR A 576 7.58 -16.42 -4.19
C THR A 576 7.68 -15.03 -3.57
N TYR A 577 8.86 -14.63 -3.06
CA TYR A 577 9.07 -13.27 -2.55
C TYR A 577 8.92 -12.18 -3.63
N LEU A 578 9.46 -12.40 -4.83
CA LEU A 578 9.27 -11.48 -5.94
C LEU A 578 7.78 -11.34 -6.32
N GLY A 579 7.07 -12.47 -6.41
CA GLY A 579 5.64 -12.50 -6.70
C GLY A 579 4.80 -11.71 -5.69
N ILE A 580 5.10 -11.87 -4.39
CA ILE A 580 4.46 -11.10 -3.31
C ILE A 580 4.75 -9.60 -3.47
N ALA A 581 6.00 -9.20 -3.69
CA ALA A 581 6.36 -7.79 -3.80
C ALA A 581 5.77 -7.09 -5.03
N LEU A 582 5.76 -7.76 -6.20
CA LEU A 582 5.09 -7.26 -7.40
C LEU A 582 3.58 -7.14 -7.17
N PHE A 583 2.99 -8.10 -6.45
CA PHE A 583 1.58 -8.07 -6.07
C PHE A 583 1.25 -6.89 -5.13
N ASP A 584 2.07 -6.63 -4.11
CA ASP A 584 1.92 -5.46 -3.22
C ASP A 584 1.99 -4.13 -3.99
N VAL A 585 2.90 -4.05 -4.97
CA VAL A 585 3.05 -2.90 -5.87
C VAL A 585 1.82 -2.71 -6.77
N CYS A 586 1.30 -3.79 -7.37
CA CYS A 586 0.05 -3.75 -8.12
C CYS A 586 -1.13 -3.30 -7.23
N LEU A 587 -1.17 -3.74 -5.98
CA LEU A 587 -2.20 -3.35 -5.03
C LEU A 587 -2.07 -1.87 -4.63
N ALA A 588 -0.84 -1.37 -4.42
CA ALA A 588 -0.57 0.04 -4.16
C ALA A 588 -1.05 0.94 -5.32
N LEU A 589 -0.85 0.49 -6.57
CA LEU A 589 -1.38 1.17 -7.76
C LEU A 589 -2.91 1.18 -7.82
N ILE A 590 -3.56 0.06 -7.51
CA ILE A 590 -5.03 0.00 -7.44
C ILE A 590 -5.55 1.00 -6.40
N PHE A 591 -4.96 1.01 -5.21
CA PHE A 591 -5.30 1.98 -4.15
C PHE A 591 -4.99 3.43 -4.54
N PHE A 592 -3.94 3.67 -5.34
CA PHE A 592 -3.62 4.99 -5.89
C PHE A 592 -4.70 5.51 -6.85
N TYR A 593 -5.23 4.67 -7.75
CA TYR A 593 -6.27 5.11 -8.70
C TYR A 593 -7.68 5.11 -8.12
N LEU A 594 -7.96 4.31 -7.09
CA LEU A 594 -9.31 4.19 -6.56
C LEU A 594 -9.76 5.43 -5.75
N PRO A 595 -11.00 5.92 -5.93
CA PRO A 595 -11.60 6.94 -5.07
C PRO A 595 -12.03 6.33 -3.73
N ILE A 596 -11.10 6.31 -2.77
CA ILE A 596 -11.37 5.90 -1.38
C ILE A 596 -11.98 7.09 -0.65
N PRO A 597 -13.14 6.94 0.04
CA PRO A 597 -13.73 8.03 0.80
C PRO A 597 -12.86 8.34 2.01
N GLU A 598 -12.51 9.60 2.22
CA GLU A 598 -11.74 10.06 3.37
C GLU A 598 -12.63 10.67 4.46
N ALA A 599 -12.05 10.99 5.61
CA ALA A 599 -12.65 11.82 6.65
C ALA A 599 -11.64 12.86 7.14
N SER A 600 -12.06 14.12 7.18
CA SER A 600 -11.32 15.18 7.87
C SER A 600 -11.34 14.95 9.39
N ASP A 601 -10.49 15.66 10.13
CA ASP A 601 -10.56 15.63 11.59
C ASP A 601 -11.87 16.30 12.09
N ASP A 602 -12.45 17.21 11.29
CA ASP A 602 -13.74 17.89 11.55
C ASP A 602 -14.95 16.97 11.35
N ASP A 603 -14.98 16.15 10.29
CA ASP A 603 -16.02 15.13 10.09
C ASP A 603 -16.10 14.14 11.26
N LEU A 604 -14.93 13.81 11.84
CA LEU A 604 -14.81 12.92 12.98
C LEU A 604 -15.30 13.61 14.26
N GLU A 605 -14.99 14.89 14.46
CA GLU A 605 -15.52 15.67 15.60
C GLU A 605 -17.04 15.84 15.51
N GLU A 606 -17.60 16.18 14.34
CA GLU A 606 -19.06 16.29 14.11
C GLU A 606 -19.79 14.98 14.47
N MET A 607 -19.18 13.83 14.15
CA MET A 607 -19.70 12.51 14.53
C MET A 607 -19.75 12.29 16.05
N ALA A 608 -18.77 12.85 16.79
CA ALA A 608 -18.71 12.77 18.24
C ALA A 608 -19.68 13.77 18.89
N GLU A 609 -19.78 15.00 18.41
CA GLU A 609 -20.67 16.03 18.95
C GLU A 609 -22.14 15.59 18.92
N ARG A 610 -22.57 14.88 17.87
CA ARG A 610 -23.91 14.24 17.78
C ARG A 610 -24.27 13.28 18.94
N ARG A 611 -23.34 12.97 19.85
CA ARG A 611 -23.51 12.07 21.01
C ARG A 611 -23.18 12.75 22.35
N GLU A 612 -23.22 14.08 22.37
CA GLU A 612 -22.85 15.05 23.42
C GLU A 612 -23.09 14.65 24.89
N SER A 613 -24.26 14.09 25.23
CA SER A 613 -24.71 13.90 26.63
C SER A 613 -23.93 12.85 27.46
N VAL A 614 -23.00 12.13 26.84
CA VAL A 614 -22.19 11.09 27.49
C VAL A 614 -20.72 11.50 27.64
N PHE A 615 -20.21 12.33 26.73
CA PHE A 615 -18.77 12.58 26.57
C PHE A 615 -18.18 13.57 27.57
N ARG A 616 -18.99 14.46 28.16
CA ARG A 616 -18.55 15.37 29.24
C ARG A 616 -18.39 14.67 30.60
N ARG A 617 -18.76 13.39 30.73
CA ARG A 617 -18.65 12.65 31.99
C ARG A 617 -17.18 12.32 32.29
N ARG A 618 -16.80 12.44 33.56
CA ARG A 618 -15.47 12.11 34.07
C ARG A 618 -15.52 10.82 34.90
N PHE A 619 -14.42 10.07 34.91
CA PHE A 619 -14.15 8.94 35.79
C PHE A 619 -12.76 9.13 36.39
N ALA A 620 -12.65 9.11 37.72
CA ALA A 620 -11.42 9.47 38.45
C ALA A 620 -10.80 10.80 37.95
N GLY A 621 -11.62 11.84 37.75
CA GLY A 621 -11.19 13.17 37.28
C GLY A 621 -10.89 13.29 35.79
N LEU A 622 -10.61 12.19 35.08
CA LEU A 622 -10.32 12.17 33.64
C LEU A 622 -11.58 11.95 32.78
N PRO A 623 -11.65 12.45 31.53
CA PRO A 623 -12.72 12.11 30.61
C PRO A 623 -12.79 10.59 30.34
N VAL A 624 -13.99 10.01 30.44
CA VAL A 624 -14.22 8.55 30.29
C VAL A 624 -13.67 8.02 28.96
N ILE A 625 -13.68 8.86 27.91
CA ILE A 625 -13.14 8.56 26.59
C ILE A 625 -11.64 8.24 26.64
N HIS A 626 -10.84 9.07 27.31
CA HIS A 626 -9.39 8.85 27.42
C HIS A 626 -9.07 7.68 28.33
N VAL A 627 -9.83 7.48 29.41
CA VAL A 627 -9.69 6.29 30.27
C VAL A 627 -9.97 5.01 29.47
N THR A 628 -11.04 4.98 28.67
CA THR A 628 -11.39 3.85 27.79
C THR A 628 -10.33 3.60 26.72
N LEU A 629 -9.68 4.65 26.20
CA LEU A 629 -8.56 4.53 25.28
C LEU A 629 -7.32 3.94 25.96
N ILE A 630 -6.91 4.47 27.12
CA ILE A 630 -5.73 4.01 27.87
C ILE A 630 -5.87 2.55 28.29
N VAL A 631 -7.01 2.19 28.89
CA VAL A 631 -7.29 0.80 29.28
C VAL A 631 -7.39 -0.10 28.04
N GLY A 632 -7.94 0.39 26.93
CA GLY A 632 -7.94 -0.32 25.65
C GLY A 632 -6.57 -0.59 25.07
N ILE A 633 -5.66 0.40 25.08
CA ILE A 633 -4.26 0.25 24.65
C ILE A 633 -3.54 -0.81 25.50
N PHE A 634 -3.71 -0.77 26.82
CA PHE A 634 -3.12 -1.75 27.73
C PHE A 634 -3.69 -3.16 27.48
N THR A 635 -5.02 -3.29 27.39
CA THR A 635 -5.69 -4.55 27.07
C THR A 635 -5.27 -5.11 25.71
N GLN A 636 -5.10 -4.26 24.69
CA GLN A 636 -4.64 -4.64 23.36
C GLN A 636 -3.21 -5.17 23.40
N PHE A 637 -2.31 -4.50 24.15
CA PHE A 637 -0.93 -4.93 24.34
C PHE A 637 -0.85 -6.30 25.02
N CYS A 638 -1.58 -6.48 26.11
CA CYS A 638 -1.68 -7.78 26.78
C CYS A 638 -2.27 -8.84 25.85
N TYR A 639 -3.41 -8.58 25.23
CA TYR A 639 -4.07 -9.54 24.34
C TYR A 639 -3.16 -10.01 23.21
N VAL A 640 -2.52 -9.10 22.46
CA VAL A 640 -1.64 -9.48 21.34
C VAL A 640 -0.42 -10.23 21.86
N GLY A 641 0.17 -9.82 22.98
CA GLY A 641 1.28 -10.54 23.60
C GLY A 641 0.92 -11.98 23.99
N GLY A 642 -0.29 -12.22 24.49
CA GLY A 642 -0.80 -13.57 24.75
C GLY A 642 -1.05 -14.36 23.47
N GLN A 643 -1.76 -13.78 22.49
CA GLN A 643 -2.07 -14.38 21.18
C GLN A 643 -0.80 -14.87 20.48
N GLU A 644 0.21 -14.01 20.35
CA GLU A 644 1.46 -14.35 19.66
C GLU A 644 2.31 -15.35 20.44
N SER A 645 2.16 -15.41 21.77
CA SER A 645 2.80 -16.44 22.58
C SER A 645 2.16 -17.82 22.34
N VAL A 646 0.82 -17.88 22.30
CA VAL A 646 0.09 -19.11 21.95
C VAL A 646 0.45 -19.56 20.52
N ALA A 647 0.48 -18.64 19.56
CA ALA A 647 0.84 -18.92 18.17
C ALA A 647 2.28 -19.42 18.00
N THR A 648 3.26 -18.75 18.62
CA THR A 648 4.69 -19.08 18.51
C THR A 648 5.02 -20.45 19.11
N TYR A 649 4.43 -20.80 20.25
CA TYR A 649 4.71 -22.07 20.94
C TYR A 649 3.70 -23.19 20.63
N PHE A 650 2.77 -23.00 19.68
CA PHE A 650 1.68 -23.96 19.40
C PHE A 650 2.20 -25.35 19.02
N GLU A 651 3.08 -25.46 18.01
CA GLU A 651 3.59 -26.76 17.53
C GLU A 651 4.38 -27.48 18.63
N GLN A 652 5.22 -26.75 19.37
CA GLN A 652 6.00 -27.28 20.49
C GLN A 652 5.11 -27.76 21.64
N TYR A 653 4.04 -27.03 21.95
CA TYR A 653 3.04 -27.44 22.94
C TYR A 653 2.35 -28.74 22.52
N VAL A 654 1.86 -28.83 21.28
CA VAL A 654 1.20 -30.03 20.75
C VAL A 654 2.15 -31.23 20.78
N ALA A 655 3.39 -31.08 20.32
CA ALA A 655 4.40 -32.14 20.35
C ALA A 655 4.71 -32.62 21.79
N TYR A 656 4.79 -31.70 22.76
CA TYR A 656 5.03 -32.03 24.17
C TYR A 656 3.80 -32.64 24.88
N VAL A 657 2.59 -32.37 24.40
CA VAL A 657 1.32 -32.85 24.98
C VAL A 657 0.84 -34.17 24.37
N LYS A 658 1.12 -34.40 23.08
CA LYS A 658 0.76 -35.61 22.34
C LYS A 658 1.89 -36.00 21.35
N PRO A 659 3.03 -36.53 21.83
CA PRO A 659 4.17 -36.88 20.97
C PRO A 659 3.83 -37.94 19.93
N ASN A 660 3.14 -39.02 20.33
CA ASN A 660 2.72 -40.10 19.43
C ASN A 660 1.37 -39.74 18.79
N SER A 661 1.40 -38.90 17.75
CA SER A 661 0.20 -38.41 17.08
C SER A 661 0.14 -38.82 15.60
N ASP A 662 -0.98 -39.43 15.20
CA ASP A 662 -1.25 -39.84 13.81
C ASP A 662 -1.38 -38.66 12.84
N ILE A 663 -1.58 -37.46 13.40
CA ILE A 663 -1.76 -36.18 12.72
C ILE A 663 -0.64 -35.27 13.21
N GLY A 664 0.27 -34.86 12.32
CA GLY A 664 1.43 -34.03 12.70
C GLY A 664 1.06 -32.63 13.24
N PRO A 665 1.91 -31.99 14.07
CA PRO A 665 1.62 -30.73 14.76
C PRO A 665 1.10 -29.60 13.84
N PHE A 666 1.70 -29.42 12.66
CA PHE A 666 1.27 -28.46 11.64
C PHE A 666 -0.21 -28.57 11.26
N ASN A 667 -0.75 -29.79 11.17
CA ASN A 667 -2.16 -30.00 10.85
C ASN A 667 -3.06 -29.59 12.02
N TYR A 668 -2.63 -29.79 13.27
CA TYR A 668 -3.33 -29.26 14.44
C TYR A 668 -3.30 -27.73 14.48
N GLN A 669 -2.18 -27.10 14.06
CA GLN A 669 -2.11 -25.64 13.95
C GLN A 669 -3.06 -25.11 12.86
N ALA A 670 -3.13 -25.75 11.70
CA ALA A 670 -4.08 -25.41 10.64
C ALA A 670 -5.55 -25.52 11.12
N VAL A 671 -5.88 -26.54 11.92
CA VAL A 671 -7.19 -26.65 12.59
C VAL A 671 -7.40 -25.50 13.59
N GLY A 672 -6.40 -25.17 14.41
CA GLY A 672 -6.44 -24.05 15.36
C GLY A 672 -6.70 -22.71 14.68
N HIS A 673 -5.96 -22.39 13.63
CA HIS A 673 -6.15 -21.17 12.83
C HIS A 673 -7.52 -21.15 12.13
N SER A 674 -8.03 -22.31 11.68
CA SER A 674 -9.38 -22.42 11.11
C SER A 674 -10.47 -22.13 12.15
N VAL A 675 -10.31 -22.65 13.37
CA VAL A 675 -11.21 -22.37 14.51
C VAL A 675 -11.15 -20.90 14.92
N PHE A 676 -9.97 -20.28 14.92
CA PHE A 676 -9.78 -18.84 15.14
C PHE A 676 -10.52 -18.00 14.08
N ALA A 677 -10.40 -18.35 12.79
CA ALA A 677 -11.11 -17.68 11.70
C ALA A 677 -12.64 -17.80 11.86
N VAL A 678 -13.15 -19.00 12.15
CA VAL A 678 -14.58 -19.23 12.41
C VAL A 678 -15.06 -18.48 13.65
N GLY A 679 -14.25 -18.40 14.71
CA GLY A 679 -14.52 -17.63 15.92
C GLY A 679 -14.72 -16.12 15.67
N ARG A 680 -13.98 -15.53 14.71
CA ARG A 680 -14.18 -14.13 14.28
C ARG A 680 -15.56 -13.90 13.65
N PHE A 681 -16.01 -14.81 12.78
CA PHE A 681 -17.36 -14.74 12.20
C PHE A 681 -18.46 -14.97 13.24
N ILE A 682 -18.27 -15.92 14.17
CA ILE A 682 -19.20 -16.14 15.29
C ILE A 682 -19.28 -14.89 16.18
N THR A 683 -18.14 -14.23 16.46
CA THR A 683 -18.09 -12.97 17.21
C THR A 683 -18.86 -11.86 16.48
N ALA A 684 -18.70 -11.74 15.16
CA ALA A 684 -19.46 -10.77 14.36
C ALA A 684 -20.98 -11.01 14.43
N VAL A 685 -21.43 -12.26 14.27
CA VAL A 685 -22.85 -12.64 14.37
C VAL A 685 -23.39 -12.41 15.78
N ALA A 686 -22.63 -12.78 16.81
CA ALA A 686 -22.99 -12.50 18.20
C ALA A 686 -23.12 -10.98 18.45
N GLY A 687 -22.28 -10.16 17.84
CA GLY A 687 -22.32 -8.69 17.91
C GLY A 687 -23.59 -8.05 17.32
N LEU A 688 -24.36 -8.77 16.50
CA LEU A 688 -25.67 -8.32 16.02
C LEU A 688 -26.78 -8.49 17.07
N LEU A 689 -26.60 -9.37 18.06
CA LEU A 689 -27.62 -9.78 19.03
C LEU A 689 -27.26 -9.37 20.47
N ILE A 690 -25.96 -9.35 20.79
CA ILE A 690 -25.41 -9.17 22.14
C ILE A 690 -24.52 -7.93 22.15
N LYS A 691 -24.65 -7.10 23.19
CA LYS A 691 -23.81 -5.91 23.37
C LYS A 691 -22.32 -6.29 23.38
N PRO A 692 -21.45 -5.64 22.56
CA PRO A 692 -20.03 -5.96 22.42
C PRO A 692 -19.25 -6.15 23.73
N ARG A 693 -19.51 -5.32 24.75
CA ARG A 693 -18.94 -5.45 26.11
C ARG A 693 -19.14 -6.86 26.72
N ARG A 694 -20.33 -7.45 26.57
CA ARG A 694 -20.64 -8.75 27.17
C ARG A 694 -19.91 -9.87 26.44
N ILE A 695 -19.79 -9.76 25.12
CA ILE A 695 -19.01 -10.69 24.30
C ILE A 695 -17.54 -10.64 24.73
N LEU A 696 -16.95 -9.43 24.83
CA LEU A 696 -15.57 -9.23 25.26
C LEU A 696 -15.27 -9.85 26.63
N PHE A 697 -16.17 -9.71 27.60
CA PHE A 697 -16.04 -10.33 28.93
C PHE A 697 -16.07 -11.87 28.88
N LEU A 698 -16.99 -12.45 28.10
CA LEU A 698 -17.08 -13.90 27.92
C LEU A 698 -15.85 -14.48 27.21
N LEU A 699 -15.34 -13.78 26.20
CA LEU A 699 -14.13 -14.19 25.46
C LEU A 699 -12.89 -14.18 26.37
N PHE A 700 -12.67 -13.11 27.15
CA PHE A 700 -11.55 -13.07 28.12
C PHE A 700 -11.64 -14.16 29.19
N ILE A 701 -12.83 -14.41 29.75
CA ILE A 701 -13.03 -15.51 30.72
C ILE A 701 -12.73 -16.87 30.08
N GLY A 702 -13.24 -17.11 28.87
CA GLY A 702 -12.99 -18.34 28.13
C GLY A 702 -11.50 -18.57 27.86
N ALA A 703 -10.78 -17.53 27.41
CA ALA A 703 -9.34 -17.58 27.16
C ALA A 703 -8.55 -17.87 28.45
N ILE A 704 -8.83 -17.16 29.55
CA ILE A 704 -8.14 -17.38 30.85
C ILE A 704 -8.37 -18.82 31.35
N ILE A 705 -9.61 -19.30 31.35
CA ILE A 705 -9.95 -20.65 31.82
C ILE A 705 -9.29 -21.71 30.94
N THR A 706 -9.39 -21.60 29.62
CA THR A 706 -8.84 -22.61 28.70
C THR A 706 -7.30 -22.61 28.71
N SER A 707 -6.65 -21.46 28.83
CA SER A 707 -5.19 -21.37 29.02
C SER A 707 -4.73 -21.96 30.34
N ALA A 708 -5.49 -21.79 31.43
CA ALA A 708 -5.18 -22.42 32.72
C ALA A 708 -5.36 -23.94 32.66
N LEU A 709 -6.43 -24.43 32.02
CA LEU A 709 -6.66 -25.87 31.82
C LEU A 709 -5.62 -26.49 30.86
N ALA A 710 -5.08 -25.73 29.91
CA ALA A 710 -3.97 -26.15 29.05
C ALA A 710 -2.67 -26.42 29.82
N MET A 711 -2.48 -25.84 31.01
CA MET A 711 -1.33 -26.18 31.87
C MET A 711 -1.48 -27.57 32.50
N SER A 712 -2.71 -28.01 32.78
CA SER A 712 -3.00 -29.24 33.53
C SER A 712 -3.26 -30.47 32.67
N PHE A 713 -3.86 -30.32 31.48
CA PHE A 713 -4.26 -31.46 30.66
C PHE A 713 -3.18 -31.95 29.68
N SER A 714 -3.22 -33.25 29.37
CA SER A 714 -2.33 -33.94 28.42
C SER A 714 -3.12 -34.67 27.32
N GLY A 715 -2.42 -35.16 26.29
CA GLY A 715 -3.03 -35.85 25.15
C GLY A 715 -4.07 -35.01 24.40
N TYR A 716 -5.10 -35.67 23.87
CA TYR A 716 -6.19 -35.00 23.14
C TYR A 716 -6.89 -33.89 23.94
N LYS A 717 -6.94 -33.98 25.28
CA LYS A 717 -7.55 -32.95 26.13
C LYS A 717 -6.74 -31.66 26.11
N GLY A 718 -5.41 -31.74 26.22
CA GLY A 718 -4.54 -30.56 26.12
C GLY A 718 -4.58 -29.92 24.73
N VAL A 719 -4.58 -30.73 23.66
CA VAL A 719 -4.75 -30.23 22.28
C VAL A 719 -6.11 -29.54 22.09
N ALA A 720 -7.18 -30.07 22.67
CA ALA A 720 -8.49 -29.42 22.65
C ALA A 720 -8.49 -28.08 23.41
N MET A 721 -7.78 -27.97 24.55
CA MET A 721 -7.70 -26.70 25.28
C MET A 721 -6.99 -25.61 24.48
N ILE A 722 -5.82 -25.88 23.89
CA ILE A 722 -5.10 -24.85 23.09
C ILE A 722 -5.87 -24.43 21.83
N VAL A 723 -6.68 -25.32 21.23
CA VAL A 723 -7.59 -24.96 20.13
C VAL A 723 -8.77 -24.09 20.63
N LEU A 724 -9.30 -24.35 21.84
CA LEU A 724 -10.33 -23.50 22.44
C LEU A 724 -9.78 -22.13 22.90
N VAL A 725 -8.52 -22.05 23.31
CA VAL A 725 -7.82 -20.78 23.57
C VAL A 725 -7.89 -19.88 22.33
N LEU A 726 -7.49 -20.39 21.16
CA LEU A 726 -7.62 -19.68 19.88
C LEU A 726 -9.07 -19.33 19.52
N PHE A 727 -10.05 -20.18 19.84
CA PHE A 727 -11.47 -19.85 19.65
C PHE A 727 -11.88 -18.62 20.47
N PHE A 728 -11.53 -18.57 21.75
CA PHE A 728 -11.91 -17.46 22.63
C PHE A 728 -11.13 -16.18 22.35
N GLU A 729 -9.88 -16.27 21.91
CA GLU A 729 -9.09 -15.10 21.50
C GLU A 729 -9.65 -14.41 20.24
N SER A 730 -10.13 -15.21 19.28
CA SER A 730 -10.48 -14.81 17.90
C SER A 730 -11.04 -13.38 17.71
N GLY A 731 -12.05 -13.01 18.51
CA GLY A 731 -12.79 -11.76 18.40
C GLY A 731 -12.29 -10.59 19.27
N ILE A 732 -11.36 -10.83 20.20
CA ILE A 732 -10.97 -9.84 21.22
C ILE A 732 -10.31 -8.61 20.57
N PHE A 733 -9.35 -8.80 19.66
CA PHE A 733 -8.67 -7.72 18.92
C PHE A 733 -9.67 -6.69 18.35
N SER A 734 -10.61 -7.17 17.55
CA SER A 734 -11.59 -6.35 16.84
C SER A 734 -12.54 -5.63 17.79
N LEU A 735 -12.94 -6.29 18.87
CA LEU A 735 -13.81 -5.71 19.89
C LEU A 735 -13.10 -4.59 20.65
N VAL A 736 -11.89 -4.83 21.16
CA VAL A 736 -11.09 -3.84 21.89
C VAL A 736 -10.83 -2.61 21.00
N PHE A 737 -10.34 -2.83 19.79
CA PHE A 737 -9.98 -1.76 18.87
C PHE A 737 -11.17 -0.85 18.51
N ALA A 738 -12.30 -1.45 18.08
CA ALA A 738 -13.47 -0.68 17.67
C ALA A 738 -14.20 -0.02 18.86
N ILE A 739 -14.21 -0.64 20.05
CA ILE A 739 -14.76 -0.03 21.26
C ILE A 739 -13.91 1.18 21.69
N SER A 740 -12.58 1.07 21.69
CA SER A 740 -11.69 2.14 22.15
C SER A 740 -11.60 3.35 21.22
N LEU A 741 -12.01 3.23 19.95
CA LEU A 741 -12.17 4.37 19.04
C LEU A 741 -13.51 5.13 19.23
N ARG A 742 -14.50 4.53 19.91
CA ARG A 742 -15.87 5.07 19.96
C ARG A 742 -15.94 6.37 20.78
N GLY A 743 -16.06 7.49 20.05
CA GLY A 743 -16.25 8.83 20.62
C GLY A 743 -14.98 9.67 20.75
N LEU A 744 -13.89 9.30 20.08
CA LEU A 744 -12.64 10.08 20.11
C LEU A 744 -12.67 11.39 19.30
N GLY A 745 -13.66 11.57 18.42
CA GLY A 745 -13.74 12.76 17.56
C GLY A 745 -12.48 12.92 16.69
N LYS A 746 -11.98 14.15 16.56
CA LYS A 746 -10.70 14.51 15.93
C LYS A 746 -9.49 13.69 16.42
N HIS A 747 -9.56 13.11 17.62
CA HIS A 747 -8.48 12.28 18.14
C HIS A 747 -8.47 10.85 17.58
N SER A 748 -9.50 10.42 16.82
CA SER A 748 -9.67 9.02 16.38
C SER A 748 -8.47 8.47 15.59
N LYS A 749 -7.89 9.27 14.68
CA LYS A 749 -6.64 8.90 13.97
C LYS A 749 -5.47 8.66 14.94
N THR A 750 -5.37 9.47 16.00
CA THR A 750 -4.33 9.35 17.03
C THR A 750 -4.58 8.15 17.96
N GLY A 751 -5.84 7.87 18.31
CA GLY A 751 -6.21 6.69 19.07
C GLY A 751 -5.87 5.40 18.32
N SER A 752 -6.15 5.37 17.01
CA SER A 752 -5.78 4.25 16.13
C SER A 752 -4.28 3.99 16.12
N VAL A 753 -3.46 5.05 16.00
CA VAL A 753 -2.00 4.96 16.08
C VAL A 753 -1.55 4.27 17.37
N PHE A 754 -2.09 4.67 18.53
CA PHE A 754 -1.71 4.07 19.81
C PHE A 754 -2.23 2.64 19.98
N LEU A 755 -3.45 2.34 19.52
CA LEU A 755 -4.01 0.98 19.53
C LEU A 755 -3.22 0.03 18.61
N THR A 756 -2.78 0.52 17.45
CA THR A 756 -1.92 -0.27 16.55
C THR A 756 -0.53 -0.46 17.15
N ALA A 757 0.02 0.56 17.82
CA ALA A 757 1.30 0.47 18.53
C ALA A 757 1.29 -0.53 19.70
N ALA A 758 0.13 -0.74 20.32
CA ALA A 758 -0.04 -1.74 21.38
C ALA A 758 0.22 -3.17 20.89
N THR A 759 0.05 -3.46 19.60
CA THR A 759 0.37 -4.76 18.95
C THR A 759 1.83 -5.18 19.17
N SER A 760 2.72 -4.25 19.55
CA SER A 760 4.09 -4.55 20.02
C SER A 760 4.17 -5.45 21.27
N GLY A 761 3.05 -5.77 21.94
CA GLY A 761 3.01 -6.84 22.95
C GLY A 761 3.49 -8.20 22.42
N GLY A 762 3.26 -8.48 21.14
CA GLY A 762 3.79 -9.67 20.44
C GLY A 762 5.32 -9.69 20.34
N ALA A 763 6.01 -8.55 20.52
CA ALA A 763 7.47 -8.54 20.55
C ALA A 763 8.04 -8.97 21.90
N ILE A 764 7.31 -8.67 22.98
CA ILE A 764 7.83 -8.72 24.35
C ILE A 764 7.38 -10.00 25.07
N ILE A 765 6.10 -10.37 25.00
CA ILE A 765 5.58 -11.50 25.78
C ILE A 765 6.13 -12.87 25.29
N PRO A 766 6.23 -13.17 23.99
CA PRO A 766 6.85 -14.43 23.53
C PRO A 766 8.32 -14.57 23.92
N ALA A 767 9.04 -13.44 24.02
CA ALA A 767 10.43 -13.37 24.50
C ALA A 767 10.53 -13.56 26.02
N ILE A 768 9.57 -13.04 26.81
CA ILE A 768 9.46 -13.33 28.25
C ILE A 768 9.09 -14.80 28.51
N MET A 769 8.31 -15.42 27.62
CA MET A 769 7.94 -16.83 27.73
C MET A 769 9.11 -17.77 27.39
N TRP A 770 10.06 -17.35 26.55
CA TRP A 770 11.18 -18.19 26.08
C TRP A 770 12.06 -18.79 27.21
N PRO A 771 12.51 -18.04 28.23
CA PRO A 771 13.23 -18.61 29.38
C PRO A 771 12.40 -19.61 30.18
N VAL A 772 11.08 -19.40 30.29
CA VAL A 772 10.17 -20.30 31.05
C VAL A 772 9.99 -21.62 30.31
N VAL A 773 9.86 -21.59 28.97
CA VAL A 773 9.84 -22.78 28.12
C VAL A 773 11.17 -23.53 28.22
N SER A 774 12.30 -22.81 28.23
CA SER A 774 13.66 -23.38 28.22
C SER A 774 14.06 -24.02 29.57
N ASN A 775 13.65 -23.43 30.69
CA ASN A 775 14.03 -23.89 32.04
C ASN A 775 13.03 -24.88 32.67
N HIS A 776 11.78 -24.92 32.20
CA HIS A 776 10.74 -25.79 32.75
C HIS A 776 10.09 -26.65 31.65
N SER A 777 8.90 -26.28 31.20
CA SER A 777 8.19 -26.97 30.12
C SER A 777 7.23 -26.01 29.43
N VAL A 778 6.95 -26.27 28.15
CA VAL A 778 5.98 -25.49 27.37
C VAL A 778 4.57 -25.52 27.99
N ARG A 779 4.16 -26.62 28.66
CA ARG A 779 2.90 -26.67 29.43
C ARG A 779 2.90 -25.70 30.61
N TYR A 780 3.99 -25.64 31.38
CA TYR A 780 4.09 -24.71 32.51
C TYR A 780 4.12 -23.24 32.05
N ALA A 781 4.82 -22.96 30.93
CA ALA A 781 4.97 -21.62 30.38
C ALA A 781 3.65 -20.92 29.99
N PHE A 782 2.55 -21.67 29.82
CA PHE A 782 1.20 -21.09 29.67
C PHE A 782 0.73 -20.28 30.88
N CYS A 783 1.43 -20.35 32.03
CA CYS A 783 1.23 -19.41 33.14
C CYS A 783 1.42 -17.95 32.73
N VAL A 784 2.33 -17.67 31.78
CA VAL A 784 2.56 -16.34 31.21
C VAL A 784 1.33 -15.88 30.42
N VAL A 785 0.78 -16.77 29.57
CA VAL A 785 -0.45 -16.51 28.80
C VAL A 785 -1.64 -16.23 29.72
N VAL A 786 -1.83 -17.05 30.76
CA VAL A 786 -2.89 -16.85 31.77
C VAL A 786 -2.75 -15.49 32.47
N ALA A 787 -1.55 -15.15 32.95
CA ALA A 787 -1.31 -13.88 33.63
C ALA A 787 -1.57 -12.68 32.69
N VAL A 788 -1.10 -12.76 31.45
CA VAL A 788 -1.26 -11.69 30.47
C VAL A 788 -2.73 -11.51 30.05
N PHE A 789 -3.51 -12.58 29.88
CA PHE A 789 -4.97 -12.43 29.66
C PHE A 789 -5.72 -11.95 30.89
N ALA A 790 -5.30 -12.31 32.11
CA ALA A 790 -5.86 -11.74 33.34
C ALA A 790 -5.63 -10.21 33.43
N PHE A 791 -4.44 -9.72 33.05
CA PHE A 791 -4.19 -8.28 32.90
C PHE A 791 -5.02 -7.67 31.75
N GLY A 792 -5.16 -8.37 30.62
CA GLY A 792 -6.01 -7.95 29.50
C GLY A 792 -7.49 -7.79 29.89
N ALA A 793 -8.00 -8.60 30.82
CA ALA A 793 -9.37 -8.52 31.32
C ALA A 793 -9.68 -7.23 32.13
N LEU A 794 -8.70 -6.34 32.36
CA LEU A 794 -8.91 -5.03 32.98
C LEU A 794 -10.00 -4.20 32.28
N MET A 795 -10.07 -4.22 30.93
CA MET A 795 -11.08 -3.47 30.16
C MET A 795 -12.53 -3.92 30.43
N PRO A 796 -12.90 -5.20 30.31
CA PRO A 796 -14.26 -5.63 30.65
C PRO A 796 -14.58 -5.54 32.16
N ILE A 797 -13.58 -5.62 33.05
CA ILE A 797 -13.75 -5.33 34.49
C ILE A 797 -14.08 -3.85 34.72
N TYR A 798 -13.30 -2.93 34.14
CA TYR A 798 -13.56 -1.48 34.16
C TYR A 798 -14.97 -1.16 33.66
N PHE A 799 -15.38 -1.77 32.55
CA PHE A 799 -16.73 -1.62 32.02
C PHE A 799 -17.82 -2.24 32.90
N SER A 800 -17.51 -3.17 33.79
CA SER A 800 -18.47 -3.74 34.74
C SER A 800 -18.68 -2.80 35.92
N ILE A 801 -17.62 -2.10 36.36
CA ILE A 801 -17.64 -1.14 37.46
C ILE A 801 -18.26 0.20 37.04
N SER A 802 -17.84 0.81 35.93
CA SER A 802 -18.22 2.19 35.56
C SER A 802 -19.51 2.28 34.71
N PRO A 803 -20.63 2.85 35.23
CA PRO A 803 -21.86 3.03 34.45
C PRO A 803 -21.70 4.06 33.32
N ALA A 804 -20.82 5.06 33.52
CA ALA A 804 -20.49 6.04 32.50
C ALA A 804 -19.77 5.40 31.31
N ALA A 805 -18.82 4.50 31.56
CA ALA A 805 -18.15 3.73 30.52
C ALA A 805 -19.15 2.83 29.77
N LYS A 806 -20.07 2.14 30.47
CA LYS A 806 -21.15 1.35 29.84
C LYS A 806 -21.95 2.17 28.83
N LYS A 807 -22.33 3.40 29.18
CA LYS A 807 -23.09 4.31 28.29
C LYS A 807 -22.24 4.85 27.13
N GLN A 808 -20.92 5.03 27.31
CA GLN A 808 -20.02 5.42 26.22
C GLN A 808 -19.83 4.29 25.20
N VAL A 809 -19.64 3.05 25.67
CA VAL A 809 -19.26 1.93 24.79
C VAL A 809 -20.44 1.17 24.20
N ASP A 810 -21.65 1.27 24.75
CA ASP A 810 -22.82 0.62 24.14
C ASP A 810 -23.23 1.30 22.81
N PRO A 811 -23.45 0.54 21.72
CA PRO A 811 -23.99 1.10 20.49
C PRO A 811 -25.41 1.61 20.74
N ILE A 812 -25.71 2.82 20.21
CA ILE A 812 -27.02 3.47 20.34
C ILE A 812 -27.70 3.34 18.98
N GLN A 813 -28.77 2.55 18.89
CA GLN A 813 -29.58 2.50 17.67
C GLN A 813 -30.30 3.85 17.49
N MET A 814 -29.82 4.69 16.56
CA MET A 814 -30.56 5.87 16.15
C MET A 814 -31.86 5.42 15.47
N ARG A 815 -32.99 5.63 16.15
CA ARG A 815 -34.31 5.40 15.57
C ARG A 815 -34.53 6.47 14.50
N GLN A 816 -34.65 6.04 13.24
CA GLN A 816 -34.63 6.91 12.06
C GLN A 816 -35.97 7.66 11.85
N ASN A 817 -36.41 8.40 12.86
CA ASN A 817 -37.51 9.36 12.79
C ASN A 817 -36.95 10.79 12.94
N SER A 818 -37.61 11.76 12.29
CA SER A 818 -37.38 13.21 12.40
C SER A 818 -36.01 13.79 11.96
N ILE A 819 -35.53 13.49 10.75
CA ILE A 819 -34.85 14.49 9.90
C ILE A 819 -35.33 14.33 8.45
N LEU A 820 -36.55 14.82 8.19
CA LEU A 820 -37.10 15.18 6.88
C LEU A 820 -38.50 15.79 7.13
N GLY A 821 -38.52 17.06 7.53
CA GLY A 821 -39.75 17.87 7.44
C GLY A 821 -39.94 18.27 5.98
N GLY A 822 -40.96 17.72 5.33
CA GLY A 822 -41.22 17.94 3.90
C GLY A 822 -42.16 16.89 3.31
N GLU A 823 -43.44 17.25 3.24
CA GLU A 823 -44.53 16.63 2.46
C GLU A 823 -44.64 15.08 2.42
N MET A 824 -45.62 14.57 3.17
CA MET A 824 -46.03 13.17 3.11
C MET A 824 -47.12 12.95 2.06
N ARG A 825 -46.76 12.39 0.89
CA ARG A 825 -47.71 11.67 0.03
C ARG A 825 -47.77 10.19 0.45
N PRO A 826 -48.95 9.58 0.61
CA PRO A 826 -49.07 8.20 1.06
C PRO A 826 -48.82 7.21 -0.09
N THR A 827 -47.71 6.47 -0.05
CA THR A 827 -47.49 5.29 -0.90
C THR A 827 -47.59 4.01 -0.08
N THR A 828 -48.42 3.08 -0.53
CA THR A 828 -48.75 1.80 0.13
C THR A 828 -47.53 0.91 0.43
N PRO A 829 -47.50 0.21 1.58
CA PRO A 829 -46.36 -0.62 1.97
C PRO A 829 -46.27 -1.94 1.17
N ASN A 830 -45.06 -2.28 0.76
CA ASN A 830 -44.77 -3.39 -0.14
C ASN A 830 -44.79 -4.77 0.58
N LYS A 831 -45.16 -5.85 -0.14
CA LYS A 831 -45.55 -7.16 0.42
C LYS A 831 -44.50 -7.87 1.29
N ALA A 832 -43.21 -7.54 1.15
CA ALA A 832 -42.10 -8.23 1.81
C ALA A 832 -42.12 -8.16 3.36
N ASN A 833 -42.57 -7.03 3.95
CA ASN A 833 -42.55 -6.84 5.41
C ASN A 833 -43.58 -7.68 6.18
N ARG A 834 -44.57 -8.30 5.51
CA ARG A 834 -45.54 -9.19 6.16
C ARG A 834 -44.96 -10.55 6.55
N ILE A 835 -43.94 -11.04 5.83
CA ILE A 835 -43.40 -12.39 6.06
C ILE A 835 -42.51 -12.41 7.31
N PHE A 836 -41.64 -11.41 7.47
CA PHE A 836 -40.74 -11.33 8.63
C PHE A 836 -41.47 -11.04 9.95
N SER A 837 -42.54 -10.24 9.92
CA SER A 837 -43.36 -9.94 11.11
C SER A 837 -44.26 -11.11 11.55
N ALA A 838 -44.69 -11.97 10.62
CA ALA A 838 -45.47 -13.16 10.94
C ALA A 838 -44.66 -14.23 11.70
N VAL A 839 -43.39 -14.43 11.33
CA VAL A 839 -42.50 -15.43 11.97
C VAL A 839 -42.17 -15.06 13.41
N VAL A 840 -41.92 -13.77 13.69
CA VAL A 840 -41.60 -13.29 15.06
C VAL A 840 -42.83 -13.33 15.99
N ARG A 841 -44.04 -13.08 15.47
CA ARG A 841 -45.28 -13.17 16.28
C ARG A 841 -45.70 -14.60 16.64
N ARG A 842 -45.33 -15.61 15.84
CA ARG A 842 -45.74 -17.01 16.05
C ARG A 842 -45.00 -17.75 17.17
N LYS A 843 -44.01 -17.14 17.81
CA LYS A 843 -43.17 -17.78 18.84
C LYS A 843 -43.33 -17.20 20.26
N LYS A 844 -44.35 -16.37 20.50
CA LYS A 844 -44.62 -15.73 21.80
C LYS A 844 -46.08 -15.81 22.26
N THR A 845 -46.82 -16.81 21.81
CA THR A 845 -48.25 -17.04 22.14
C THR A 845 -48.50 -18.51 22.45
N SER A 846 -48.03 -18.96 23.62
CA SER A 846 -48.36 -20.24 24.25
C SER A 846 -47.90 -20.28 25.72
N SER A 847 -48.40 -19.36 26.55
CA SER A 847 -48.53 -19.55 28.01
C SER A 847 -49.48 -18.48 28.58
N GLU A 848 -50.40 -18.91 29.43
CA GLU A 848 -51.14 -18.14 30.45
C GLU A 848 -51.96 -16.91 30.02
N THR A 849 -53.26 -17.14 29.82
CA THR A 849 -54.33 -16.19 30.11
C THR A 849 -54.77 -16.29 31.58
N THR A 850 -54.79 -15.18 32.32
CA THR A 850 -55.97 -14.70 33.09
C THR A 850 -55.74 -13.32 33.74
N ALA A 851 -56.85 -12.61 33.99
CA ALA A 851 -57.05 -11.45 34.88
C ALA A 851 -56.89 -10.00 34.33
N SER A 852 -58.04 -9.30 34.32
CA SER A 852 -58.31 -7.89 34.68
C SER A 852 -57.65 -6.70 33.97
N ASP A 853 -58.53 -5.93 33.30
CA ASP A 853 -58.73 -4.47 33.40
C ASP A 853 -57.75 -3.43 32.79
N LEU A 854 -58.28 -2.79 31.72
CA LEU A 854 -58.31 -1.35 31.37
C LEU A 854 -57.03 -0.47 31.36
N PRO A 855 -56.98 0.56 30.47
CA PRO A 855 -55.75 1.29 30.20
C PRO A 855 -55.50 2.43 31.18
N MET A 856 -54.30 2.46 31.78
CA MET A 856 -53.78 3.60 32.53
C MET A 856 -52.65 4.28 31.74
N CYS A 857 -52.81 5.58 31.50
CA CYS A 857 -51.70 6.46 31.14
C CYS A 857 -50.89 6.76 32.41
N GLU A 858 -49.57 6.78 32.33
CA GLU A 858 -48.73 7.20 33.46
C GLU A 858 -47.74 8.29 33.03
N HIS A 859 -47.55 9.25 33.94
CA HIS A 859 -46.89 10.52 33.69
C HIS A 859 -45.37 10.42 33.55
N VAL A 860 -44.80 11.39 32.84
CA VAL A 860 -43.39 11.79 33.05
C VAL A 860 -43.41 13.17 33.68
N GLU A 861 -43.17 13.23 34.99
CA GLU A 861 -42.89 14.49 35.67
C GLU A 861 -41.49 15.00 35.32
N GLY A 862 -41.38 16.32 35.16
CA GLY A 862 -40.12 16.99 34.91
C GLY A 862 -40.07 18.31 35.68
N GLU A 863 -39.43 18.29 36.85
CA GLU A 863 -38.94 19.51 37.49
C GLU A 863 -37.64 19.96 36.79
N GLY A 864 -37.41 21.24 36.51
CA GLY A 864 -38.34 22.36 36.61
C GLY A 864 -37.73 23.66 36.08
N ALA A 865 -38.56 24.54 35.53
CA ALA A 865 -38.27 25.95 35.30
C ALA A 865 -39.61 26.68 35.17
N GLN A 866 -40.01 27.44 36.20
CA GLN A 866 -41.31 28.08 36.25
C GLN A 866 -41.39 29.29 35.31
N SER A 867 -42.36 29.28 34.40
CA SER A 867 -42.97 30.50 33.85
C SER A 867 -44.48 30.27 33.75
N ARG A 868 -45.28 31.20 34.26
CA ARG A 868 -46.73 31.08 34.33
C ARG A 868 -47.37 31.59 33.05
N CYS A 869 -48.15 30.75 32.37
CA CYS A 869 -49.21 31.15 31.47
C CYS A 869 -50.48 30.38 31.84
N SER A 870 -51.60 31.08 31.98
CA SER A 870 -52.90 30.52 32.35
C SER A 870 -53.88 30.74 31.22
N CYS A 871 -54.68 29.72 30.87
CA CYS A 871 -55.80 29.83 29.96
C CYS A 871 -56.96 29.00 30.52
N HIS A 872 -58.09 29.65 30.79
CA HIS A 872 -59.31 28.98 31.21
C HIS A 872 -60.02 28.33 30.02
N ALA A 873 -60.44 27.08 30.16
CA ALA A 873 -61.33 26.44 29.20
C ALA A 873 -62.77 26.85 29.47
N ASN A 874 -63.39 27.58 28.54
CA ASN A 874 -64.84 27.52 28.35
C ASN A 874 -65.17 27.61 26.84
N GLY A 875 -66.33 27.08 26.45
CA GLY A 875 -66.53 26.60 25.07
C GLY A 875 -66.68 27.66 23.97
N ARG A 876 -66.26 27.24 22.76
CA ARG A 876 -66.45 27.87 21.43
C ARG A 876 -65.74 29.22 21.20
N GLU A 877 -64.76 29.15 20.31
CA GLU A 877 -64.01 30.26 19.68
C GLU A 877 -63.16 31.11 20.65
N GLY A 878 -61.84 31.14 20.41
CA GLY A 878 -60.90 31.91 21.21
C GLY A 878 -59.46 31.76 20.70
N GLU A 879 -58.86 32.87 20.28
CA GLU A 879 -57.45 32.94 19.89
C GLU A 879 -56.53 32.95 21.12
N CYS A 880 -55.31 32.43 20.98
CA CYS A 880 -54.24 32.65 21.96
C CYS A 880 -53.04 33.32 21.27
N SER A 881 -52.78 34.58 21.62
CA SER A 881 -51.55 35.28 21.23
C SER A 881 -50.47 35.13 22.30
N CYS A 882 -49.20 35.01 21.90
CA CYS A 882 -48.05 35.18 22.79
C CYS A 882 -47.19 36.34 22.30
N GLN A 883 -47.12 37.43 23.08
CA GLN A 883 -46.14 38.49 22.87
C GLN A 883 -44.72 37.98 23.19
N ARG A 884 -43.74 38.53 22.46
CA ARG A 884 -42.31 38.28 22.63
C ARG A 884 -41.67 39.57 23.12
N ASP A 885 -41.27 39.61 24.40
CA ASP A 885 -40.53 40.75 24.94
C ASP A 885 -39.07 40.72 24.49
N GLU A 886 -38.66 41.75 23.76
CA GLU A 886 -37.27 42.11 23.55
C GLU A 886 -36.87 43.18 24.58
N SER A 887 -35.87 42.93 25.41
CA SER A 887 -35.23 43.99 26.20
C SER A 887 -33.71 43.84 26.22
N SER A 888 -33.07 44.82 25.58
CA SER A 888 -31.63 45.03 25.46
C SER A 888 -30.86 45.07 26.79
N HIS A 889 -29.60 44.62 26.78
CA HIS A 889 -28.56 45.13 27.67
C HIS A 889 -27.35 45.66 26.89
N LYS A 890 -27.03 46.94 27.11
CA LYS A 890 -25.76 47.56 26.70
C LYS A 890 -24.90 47.86 27.94
N ALA A 891 -23.60 47.90 27.68
CA ALA A 891 -22.48 48.06 28.61
C ALA A 891 -22.56 49.19 29.66
N GLN A 892 -21.80 49.03 30.76
CA GLN A 892 -20.66 49.93 31.03
C GLN A 892 -19.67 49.39 32.09
N TRP A 893 -18.38 49.67 31.88
CA TRP A 893 -17.32 49.70 32.91
C TRP A 893 -17.28 51.11 33.52
N PRO A 894 -16.84 51.29 34.78
CA PRO A 894 -15.44 51.74 34.99
C PRO A 894 -14.76 51.15 36.25
N GLY A 895 -13.41 51.19 36.27
CA GLY A 895 -12.58 50.76 37.41
C GLY A 895 -11.27 50.13 36.96
#